data_AF-A0A0S8YQI9-F1
#
_entry.id   AF-A0A0S8YQI9-F1
#
_cell.length_a   1.000
_cell.length_b   1.000
_cell.length_c   1.000
_cell.angle_alpha   90.00
_cell.angle_beta   90.00
_cell.angle_gamma   90.00
#
_symmetry.space_group_name_H-M   'P 1'
#
loop_
_entity.id
_entity.type
_entity.pdbx_description
1 polymer ?
#
loop_
_entity_poly.entity_id
_entity_poly.type
_entity_poly.pdbx_seq_one_letter_code
_entity_poly.pdbx_strand_id
1 'polypeptide(L)'
;MSRTYPIQFGEHGKYQLSEKAMKHILAGDTAVRPINENGVRSSEVVLSGGLHTWEGWEVFSKQHPRVAHLLGYDVDRHDDWFYARELQNGVITLKIPRKMFTGDAASITMMPDSHYKSGYLWKTLYPVGYSEEDIIQVLTEAFDNLDREDSTHPTKEQPAGVLFGYALIDTPLKSLKVRIQVRGNQIQSAFPAWEQPATGNNGKPYSHAHSINFNIAASTLFCERYAEAWGPVFPENCFSLQELMKLTPAFILDRPRRDTAVCIDEWRHVRERSLIAIAPSITPEQLQHVEAYLGDFVCCKDPYGAQAGIYRNFIEDIKRNDAVFNAAQISENVAECIQVLTHCDLEHGTRRAMDAMIRFLRMAIVHTAGLSSLMFKRVLGEFVEAALGHHEKNSVNELLAALATSPCRAALYTEFNLNPFVKKNDESGLLNVGVLEVEIELGPEHLYEFIALNLGENYLQLFSADQRLALAKGCFPRPEQQAMVAHAMSFLSGIDFQVFMPGRLNLAWLGDKNPPAEDDLIAIARDYSRMLVLYRQRIVMEDPGAYRADLDHGQSGTDEFFNLIRQKHKRQFVITMHRAMLNELIGYAGTVGYVKLKAKVEDTLKRLSKEAVPMPKPIPDYILEGRDSPESFAGDTEDLVREIMGSGSNDLV
;
A
#
# COMPACT_ATOMS: atom_id res chain seq x y z
N MET A 1 -2.58 -4.44 -44.48
CA MET A 1 -1.53 -5.06 -45.31
C MET A 1 -0.84 -6.12 -44.47
N SER A 2 -0.48 -7.30 -45.00
CA SER A 2 0.30 -8.29 -44.24
C SER A 2 1.73 -7.80 -44.05
N ARG A 3 2.20 -7.70 -42.80
CA ARG A 3 3.58 -7.30 -42.49
C ARG A 3 4.57 -8.41 -42.80
N THR A 4 5.79 -8.03 -43.17
CA THR A 4 6.90 -8.95 -43.44
C THR A 4 7.78 -9.05 -42.20
N TYR A 5 7.88 -10.24 -41.62
CA TYR A 5 8.79 -10.57 -40.54
C TYR A 5 10.06 -11.25 -41.08
N PRO A 6 11.23 -11.14 -40.40
CA PRO A 6 11.45 -10.41 -39.15
C PRO A 6 11.59 -8.90 -39.35
N ILE A 7 11.11 -8.12 -38.37
CA ILE A 7 11.29 -6.67 -38.32
C ILE A 7 12.67 -6.36 -37.74
N GLN A 8 13.40 -5.43 -38.34
CA GLN A 8 14.77 -5.09 -37.96
C GLN A 8 14.83 -3.80 -37.15
N PHE A 9 15.68 -3.77 -36.13
CA PHE A 9 15.84 -2.64 -35.20
C PHE A 9 17.31 -2.34 -34.89
N GLY A 10 17.57 -1.11 -34.43
CA GLY A 10 18.88 -0.59 -34.06
C GLY A 10 19.78 -0.29 -35.27
N GLU A 11 20.99 0.21 -34.99
CA GLU A 11 21.97 0.56 -36.02
C GLU A 11 22.15 -0.58 -37.03
N HIS A 12 21.92 -0.27 -38.31
CA HIS A 12 22.03 -1.21 -39.44
C HIS A 12 21.18 -2.49 -39.31
N GLY A 13 20.07 -2.46 -38.56
CA GLY A 13 19.18 -3.62 -38.40
C GLY A 13 19.81 -4.75 -37.58
N LYS A 14 20.67 -4.40 -36.62
CA LYS A 14 21.41 -5.33 -35.76
C LYS A 14 20.52 -6.34 -35.02
N TYR A 15 19.30 -5.97 -34.67
CA TYR A 15 18.37 -6.82 -33.93
C TYR A 15 17.12 -7.15 -34.75
N GLN A 16 16.56 -8.35 -34.51
CA GLN A 16 15.45 -8.90 -35.29
C GLN A 16 14.31 -9.34 -34.38
N LEU A 17 13.09 -8.89 -34.68
CA LEU A 17 11.85 -9.35 -34.04
C LEU A 17 11.11 -10.29 -34.97
N SER A 18 10.91 -11.54 -34.55
CA SER A 18 10.11 -12.52 -35.29
C SER A 18 8.62 -12.37 -35.00
N GLU A 19 7.76 -12.90 -35.88
CA GLU A 19 6.31 -12.92 -35.66
C GLU A 19 5.95 -13.67 -34.36
N LYS A 20 6.67 -14.75 -34.05
CA LYS A 20 6.48 -15.50 -32.81
C LYS A 20 6.79 -14.65 -31.57
N ALA A 21 7.88 -13.89 -31.60
CA ALA A 21 8.23 -12.98 -30.50
C ALA A 21 7.21 -11.85 -30.36
N MET A 22 6.67 -11.33 -31.47
CA MET A 22 5.61 -10.33 -31.41
C MET A 22 4.31 -10.90 -30.80
N LYS A 23 3.91 -12.11 -31.19
CA LYS A 23 2.78 -12.83 -30.57
C LYS A 23 2.99 -13.06 -29.07
N HIS A 24 4.20 -13.42 -28.66
CA HIS A 24 4.59 -13.56 -27.25
C HIS A 24 4.44 -12.24 -26.47
N ILE A 25 4.83 -11.10 -27.06
CA ILE A 25 4.66 -9.77 -26.46
C ILE A 25 3.16 -9.44 -26.31
N LEU A 26 2.39 -9.60 -27.39
CA LEU A 26 0.98 -9.23 -27.46
C LEU A 26 0.10 -10.11 -26.56
N ALA A 27 0.07 -11.41 -26.82
CA ALA A 27 -0.88 -12.34 -26.20
C ALA A 27 -0.30 -13.15 -25.04
N GLY A 28 1.03 -13.20 -24.91
CA GLY A 28 1.71 -14.11 -24.00
C GLY A 28 1.67 -15.57 -24.43
N ASP A 29 2.49 -16.37 -23.74
CA ASP A 29 2.51 -17.81 -23.90
C ASP A 29 1.78 -18.45 -22.71
N THR A 30 0.97 -19.48 -23.00
CA THR A 30 0.25 -20.24 -21.99
C THR A 30 0.64 -21.72 -22.03
N ALA A 31 0.50 -22.37 -20.88
CA ALA A 31 0.67 -23.81 -20.70
C ALA A 31 -0.53 -24.38 -19.94
N VAL A 32 -0.82 -25.66 -20.15
CA VAL A 32 -1.87 -26.39 -19.42
C VAL A 32 -1.23 -27.13 -18.25
N ARG A 33 -1.65 -26.81 -17.02
CA ARG A 33 -1.18 -27.45 -15.79
C ARG A 33 -2.28 -28.39 -15.26
N PRO A 34 -1.97 -29.66 -14.95
CA PRO A 34 -2.91 -30.52 -14.27
C PRO A 34 -3.07 -30.08 -12.81
N ILE A 35 -4.30 -30.03 -12.34
CA ILE A 35 -4.66 -29.73 -10.96
C ILE A 35 -5.46 -30.89 -10.38
N ASN A 36 -5.17 -31.22 -9.12
CA ASN A 36 -5.91 -32.19 -8.36
C ASN A 36 -6.57 -31.45 -7.19
N GLU A 37 -7.86 -31.18 -7.32
CA GLU A 37 -8.65 -30.58 -6.26
C GLU A 37 -9.68 -31.60 -5.77
N ASN A 38 -9.69 -31.85 -4.45
CA ASN A 38 -10.63 -32.78 -3.81
C ASN A 38 -10.68 -34.19 -4.45
N GLY A 39 -9.55 -34.67 -4.97
CA GLY A 39 -9.45 -35.97 -5.65
C GLY A 39 -9.94 -36.00 -7.09
N VAL A 40 -10.41 -34.88 -7.64
CA VAL A 40 -10.79 -34.73 -9.05
C VAL A 40 -9.62 -34.11 -9.82
N ARG A 41 -9.23 -34.77 -10.91
CA ARG A 41 -8.18 -34.27 -11.80
C ARG A 41 -8.81 -33.35 -12.84
N SER A 42 -8.42 -32.09 -12.83
CA SER A 42 -8.78 -31.07 -13.81
C SER A 42 -7.51 -30.48 -14.43
N SER A 43 -7.67 -29.50 -15.31
CA SER A 43 -6.57 -28.76 -15.89
C SER A 43 -6.88 -27.27 -15.87
N GLU A 44 -5.87 -26.46 -15.59
CA GLU A 44 -5.94 -25.01 -15.66
C GLU A 44 -4.92 -24.49 -16.68
N VAL A 45 -5.25 -23.36 -17.30
CA VAL A 45 -4.32 -22.64 -18.16
C VAL A 45 -3.50 -21.69 -17.29
N VAL A 46 -2.18 -21.62 -17.51
CA VAL A 46 -1.26 -20.74 -16.77
C VAL A 46 -0.31 -20.04 -17.72
N LEU A 47 0.18 -18.87 -17.34
CA LEU A 47 1.19 -18.13 -18.09
C LEU A 47 2.54 -18.83 -18.03
N SER A 48 3.10 -19.16 -19.20
CA SER A 48 4.45 -19.70 -19.33
C SER A 48 5.47 -18.67 -19.81
N GLY A 49 5.03 -17.49 -20.25
CA GLY A 49 5.89 -16.38 -20.66
C GLY A 49 5.09 -15.21 -21.24
N GLY A 50 5.75 -14.07 -21.48
CA GLY A 50 5.16 -12.95 -22.23
C GLY A 50 3.99 -12.27 -21.51
N LEU A 51 2.99 -11.82 -22.28
CA LEU A 51 1.79 -11.10 -21.86
C LEU A 51 2.09 -9.66 -21.39
N HIS A 52 2.19 -8.74 -22.36
CA HIS A 52 2.58 -7.35 -22.13
C HIS A 52 1.57 -6.33 -22.68
N THR A 53 0.35 -6.75 -23.00
CA THR A 53 -0.74 -5.85 -23.42
C THR A 53 -1.99 -6.07 -22.59
N TRP A 54 -2.87 -5.06 -22.54
CA TRP A 54 -4.14 -5.15 -21.84
C TRP A 54 -5.10 -6.13 -22.52
N GLU A 55 -5.14 -6.11 -23.85
CA GLU A 55 -5.97 -6.98 -24.67
C GLU A 55 -5.58 -8.45 -24.46
N GLY A 56 -4.27 -8.74 -24.39
CA GLY A 56 -3.77 -10.07 -24.03
C GLY A 56 -4.25 -10.48 -22.64
N TRP A 57 -4.18 -9.58 -21.66
CA TRP A 57 -4.67 -9.83 -20.31
C TRP A 57 -6.18 -10.09 -20.28
N GLU A 58 -7.01 -9.33 -20.99
CA GLU A 58 -8.46 -9.55 -21.06
C GLU A 58 -8.82 -10.91 -21.67
N VAL A 59 -8.05 -11.40 -22.65
CA VAL A 59 -8.23 -12.74 -23.20
C VAL A 59 -7.84 -13.81 -22.19
N PHE A 60 -6.72 -13.63 -21.48
CA PHE A 60 -6.25 -14.58 -20.49
C PHE A 60 -7.16 -14.63 -19.24
N SER A 61 -7.61 -13.48 -18.74
CA SER A 61 -8.45 -13.38 -17.53
C SER A 61 -9.82 -14.06 -17.71
N LYS A 62 -10.37 -14.10 -18.93
CA LYS A 62 -11.59 -14.86 -19.25
C LYS A 62 -11.48 -16.37 -18.98
N GLN A 63 -10.26 -16.90 -18.95
CA GLN A 63 -9.99 -18.31 -18.62
C GLN A 63 -9.99 -18.56 -17.10
N HIS A 64 -10.05 -17.49 -16.30
CA HIS A 64 -10.04 -17.50 -14.85
C HIS A 64 -11.23 -16.69 -14.28
N PRO A 65 -12.48 -17.10 -14.54
CA PRO A 65 -13.68 -16.30 -14.21
C PRO A 65 -13.88 -16.06 -12.71
N ARG A 66 -13.23 -16.85 -11.85
CA ARG A 66 -13.26 -16.69 -10.38
C ARG A 66 -12.12 -15.82 -9.83
N VAL A 67 -11.28 -15.26 -10.69
CA VAL A 67 -10.27 -14.26 -10.33
C VAL A 67 -10.84 -12.88 -10.65
N ALA A 68 -11.30 -12.17 -9.62
CA ALA A 68 -11.97 -10.88 -9.78
C ALA A 68 -11.00 -9.71 -9.67
N HIS A 69 -11.42 -8.53 -10.13
CA HIS A 69 -10.69 -7.32 -9.79
C HIS A 69 -10.78 -7.07 -8.27
N LEU A 70 -9.70 -6.61 -7.64
CA LEU A 70 -9.61 -6.47 -6.18
C LEU A 70 -10.72 -5.58 -5.58
N LEU A 71 -11.19 -4.56 -6.30
CA LEU A 71 -12.32 -3.72 -5.88
C LEU A 71 -13.62 -4.54 -5.72
N GLY A 72 -13.87 -5.47 -6.64
CA GLY A 72 -15.03 -6.37 -6.62
C GLY A 72 -14.78 -7.71 -5.91
N TYR A 73 -13.59 -7.92 -5.36
CA TYR A 73 -13.23 -9.20 -4.75
C TYR A 73 -14.01 -9.44 -3.45
N ASP A 74 -14.58 -10.63 -3.36
CA ASP A 74 -15.36 -11.15 -2.24
C ASP A 74 -14.85 -12.57 -1.99
N VAL A 75 -14.33 -12.80 -0.79
CA VAL A 75 -13.70 -14.07 -0.41
C VAL A 75 -14.68 -15.24 -0.44
N ASP A 76 -15.98 -14.97 -0.32
CA ASP A 76 -17.02 -16.00 -0.30
C ASP A 76 -17.42 -16.43 -1.73
N ARG A 77 -17.05 -15.66 -2.76
CA ARG A 77 -17.43 -15.88 -4.16
C ARG A 77 -16.24 -16.21 -5.07
N HIS A 78 -15.12 -15.57 -4.81
CA HIS A 78 -13.95 -15.56 -5.70
C HIS A 78 -12.81 -16.41 -5.15
N ASP A 79 -12.00 -16.98 -6.06
CA ASP A 79 -10.83 -17.80 -5.69
C ASP A 79 -9.58 -16.95 -5.49
N ASP A 80 -9.52 -15.78 -6.12
CA ASP A 80 -8.39 -14.89 -6.07
C ASP A 80 -8.74 -13.50 -6.65
N TRP A 81 -7.78 -12.58 -6.62
CA TRP A 81 -7.94 -11.26 -7.20
C TRP A 81 -6.78 -10.81 -8.08
N PHE A 82 -7.04 -9.84 -8.95
CA PHE A 82 -6.03 -9.06 -9.64
C PHE A 82 -6.23 -7.56 -9.41
N TYR A 83 -5.17 -6.77 -9.61
CA TYR A 83 -5.24 -5.31 -9.52
C TYR A 83 -4.46 -4.68 -10.66
N ALA A 84 -5.10 -3.76 -11.37
CA ALA A 84 -4.47 -3.00 -12.45
C ALA A 84 -4.57 -1.50 -12.17
N ARG A 85 -3.45 -0.81 -12.36
CA ARG A 85 -3.41 0.66 -12.30
C ARG A 85 -2.60 1.21 -13.46
N GLU A 86 -3.00 2.39 -13.91
CA GLU A 86 -2.31 3.16 -14.93
C GLU A 86 -1.27 4.08 -14.28
N LEU A 87 -0.05 4.07 -14.81
CA LEU A 87 1.01 5.02 -14.47
C LEU A 87 0.83 6.28 -15.32
N GLN A 88 1.55 7.35 -14.95
CA GLN A 88 1.48 8.64 -15.64
C GLN A 88 1.62 8.57 -17.16
N ASN A 89 2.51 7.72 -17.65
CA ASN A 89 2.80 7.55 -19.07
C ASN A 89 1.91 6.51 -19.76
N GLY A 90 0.80 6.14 -19.13
CA GLY A 90 -0.16 5.15 -19.62
C GLY A 90 0.25 3.70 -19.38
N VAL A 91 1.49 3.42 -18.97
CA VAL A 91 1.92 2.04 -18.68
C VAL A 91 1.06 1.43 -17.59
N ILE A 92 0.58 0.21 -17.80
CA ILE A 92 -0.24 -0.49 -16.81
C ILE A 92 0.65 -1.36 -15.94
N THR A 93 0.52 -1.23 -14.62
CA THR A 93 1.06 -2.19 -13.67
C THR A 93 -0.05 -3.13 -13.23
N LEU A 94 0.11 -4.42 -13.51
CA LEU A 94 -0.86 -5.48 -13.27
C LEU A 94 -0.33 -6.44 -12.21
N LYS A 95 -1.02 -6.57 -11.09
CA LYS A 95 -0.73 -7.54 -10.03
C LYS A 95 -1.68 -8.72 -10.15
N ILE A 96 -1.13 -9.92 -10.36
CA ILE A 96 -1.90 -11.15 -10.58
C ILE A 96 -1.37 -12.31 -9.72
N PRO A 97 -2.20 -13.30 -9.39
CA PRO A 97 -1.81 -14.44 -8.56
C PRO A 97 -0.63 -15.21 -9.14
N ARG A 98 0.38 -15.53 -8.31
CA ARG A 98 1.53 -16.37 -8.66
C ARG A 98 1.10 -17.74 -9.17
N LYS A 99 -0.01 -18.27 -8.66
CA LYS A 99 -0.56 -19.56 -9.10
C LYS A 99 -0.91 -19.54 -10.61
N MET A 100 -1.18 -18.39 -11.20
CA MET A 100 -1.47 -18.24 -12.64
C MET A 100 -0.22 -18.30 -13.53
N PHE A 101 0.95 -18.62 -13.00
CA PHE A 101 2.19 -18.78 -13.76
C PHE A 101 2.74 -20.21 -13.65
N THR A 102 3.53 -20.62 -14.64
CA THR A 102 4.47 -21.73 -14.49
C THR A 102 5.60 -21.36 -13.52
N GLY A 103 6.30 -22.35 -12.96
CA GLY A 103 7.41 -22.11 -12.02
C GLY A 103 8.52 -21.25 -12.62
N ASP A 104 8.86 -21.47 -13.88
CA ASP A 104 9.91 -20.72 -14.59
C ASP A 104 9.46 -19.28 -14.89
N ALA A 105 8.23 -19.10 -15.40
CA ALA A 105 7.68 -17.77 -15.68
C ALA A 105 7.56 -16.92 -14.41
N ALA A 106 7.13 -17.54 -13.31
CA ALA A 106 7.11 -16.90 -12.00
C ALA A 106 8.51 -16.46 -11.57
N SER A 107 9.50 -17.34 -11.70
CA SER A 107 10.88 -17.07 -11.29
C SER A 107 11.52 -15.92 -12.07
N ILE A 108 11.27 -15.83 -13.39
CA ILE A 108 11.75 -14.71 -14.22
C ILE A 108 11.05 -13.41 -13.84
N THR A 109 9.72 -13.45 -13.62
CA THR A 109 8.93 -12.29 -13.21
C THR A 109 9.33 -11.77 -11.82
N MET A 110 9.89 -12.63 -10.97
CA MET A 110 10.46 -12.25 -9.68
C MET A 110 11.82 -11.55 -9.77
N MET A 111 12.58 -11.67 -10.87
CA MET A 111 13.93 -11.12 -10.94
C MET A 111 14.05 -9.58 -10.71
N PRO A 112 13.08 -8.73 -11.11
CA PRO A 112 13.11 -7.30 -10.79
C PRO A 112 12.89 -6.97 -9.31
N ASP A 113 12.36 -7.91 -8.52
CA ASP A 113 12.18 -7.76 -7.07
C ASP A 113 12.22 -9.18 -6.47
N SER A 114 13.42 -9.64 -6.10
CA SER A 114 13.70 -10.98 -5.53
C SER A 114 12.95 -11.28 -4.22
N HIS A 115 12.03 -10.42 -3.82
CA HIS A 115 11.38 -10.38 -2.53
C HIS A 115 9.87 -10.64 -2.59
N TYR A 116 9.30 -11.13 -3.70
CA TYR A 116 7.89 -11.51 -3.78
C TYR A 116 7.58 -12.82 -3.00
N LYS A 117 6.79 -12.73 -1.92
CA LYS A 117 6.05 -13.87 -1.32
C LYS A 117 4.62 -13.46 -0.90
N SER A 118 3.93 -12.64 -1.68
CA SER A 118 2.53 -12.28 -1.37
C SER A 118 1.52 -13.27 -1.95
N GLY A 119 1.97 -14.31 -2.65
CA GLY A 119 1.08 -15.10 -3.51
C GLY A 119 0.73 -14.39 -4.82
N TYR A 120 1.22 -13.16 -5.05
CA TYR A 120 1.00 -12.37 -6.28
C TYR A 120 2.31 -11.91 -6.91
N LEU A 121 2.29 -11.72 -8.22
CA LEU A 121 3.37 -11.16 -9.02
C LEU A 121 2.86 -9.97 -9.81
N TRP A 122 3.71 -8.96 -9.96
CA TRP A 122 3.41 -7.81 -10.79
C TRP A 122 3.94 -8.03 -12.21
N LYS A 123 3.29 -7.40 -13.18
CA LYS A 123 3.68 -7.30 -14.58
C LYS A 123 3.49 -5.85 -15.03
N THR A 124 4.23 -5.48 -16.07
CA THR A 124 4.04 -4.22 -16.78
C THR A 124 3.47 -4.53 -18.16
N LEU A 125 2.46 -3.76 -18.55
CA LEU A 125 1.82 -3.81 -19.86
C LEU A 125 1.99 -2.46 -20.56
N TYR A 126 2.04 -2.48 -21.88
CA TYR A 126 1.90 -1.28 -22.70
C TYR A 126 0.58 -0.55 -22.39
N PRO A 127 0.49 0.77 -22.66
CA PRO A 127 -0.74 1.51 -22.46
C PRO A 127 -1.93 0.90 -23.19
N VAL A 128 -3.12 1.09 -22.63
CA VAL A 128 -4.37 0.55 -23.19
C VAL A 128 -4.56 1.07 -24.62
N GLY A 129 -4.94 0.17 -25.53
CA GLY A 129 -5.17 0.51 -26.94
C GLY A 129 -3.92 0.51 -27.81
N TYR A 130 -2.73 0.22 -27.27
CA TYR A 130 -1.52 0.07 -28.08
C TYR A 130 -1.65 -1.12 -29.03
N SER A 131 -1.58 -0.84 -30.33
CA SER A 131 -1.57 -1.83 -31.39
C SER A 131 -0.19 -2.43 -31.60
N GLU A 132 -0.11 -3.44 -32.48
CA GLU A 132 1.17 -3.98 -32.95
C GLU A 132 2.07 -2.87 -33.53
N GLU A 133 1.49 -1.89 -34.23
CA GLU A 133 2.21 -0.76 -34.83
C GLU A 133 2.81 0.18 -33.78
N ASP A 134 2.03 0.54 -32.76
CA ASP A 134 2.47 1.43 -31.69
C ASP A 134 3.66 0.81 -30.92
N ILE A 135 3.59 -0.50 -30.65
CA ILE A 135 4.68 -1.22 -29.99
C ILE A 135 5.95 -1.24 -30.86
N ILE A 136 5.82 -1.47 -32.17
CA ILE A 136 6.98 -1.43 -33.08
C ILE A 136 7.58 -0.02 -33.13
N GLN A 137 6.77 1.03 -33.18
CA GLN A 137 7.26 2.41 -33.13
C GLN A 137 8.03 2.67 -31.84
N VAL A 138 7.45 2.29 -30.69
CA VAL A 138 8.12 2.40 -29.38
C VAL A 138 9.44 1.64 -29.35
N LEU A 139 9.52 0.45 -29.96
CA LEU A 139 10.77 -0.29 -30.03
C LEU A 139 11.80 0.40 -30.92
N THR A 140 11.39 0.95 -32.05
CA THR A 140 12.28 1.74 -32.92
C THR A 140 12.92 2.88 -32.15
N GLU A 141 12.10 3.72 -31.50
CA GLU A 141 12.61 4.84 -30.69
C GLU A 141 13.47 4.37 -29.52
N ALA A 142 13.09 3.28 -28.84
CA ALA A 142 13.88 2.72 -27.74
C ALA A 142 15.26 2.23 -28.19
N PHE A 143 15.38 1.66 -29.40
CA PHE A 143 16.67 1.26 -29.95
C PHE A 143 17.53 2.44 -30.40
N ASP A 144 16.91 3.54 -30.82
CA ASP A 144 17.63 4.78 -31.13
C ASP A 144 18.14 5.48 -29.86
N ASN A 145 17.45 5.27 -28.73
CA ASN A 145 17.75 5.87 -27.43
C ASN A 145 18.11 4.81 -26.37
N LEU A 146 19.08 3.95 -26.67
CA LEU A 146 19.55 2.92 -25.73
C LEU A 146 20.31 3.54 -24.55
N ASP A 147 19.94 3.10 -23.35
CA ASP A 147 20.67 3.37 -22.12
C ASP A 147 21.95 2.53 -22.10
N ARG A 148 23.10 3.20 -22.22
CA ARG A 148 24.41 2.55 -22.28
C ARG A 148 24.88 2.05 -20.92
N GLU A 149 24.33 2.57 -19.84
CA GLU A 149 24.75 2.25 -18.47
C GLU A 149 23.92 1.11 -17.87
N ASP A 150 22.62 1.05 -18.21
CA ASP A 150 21.70 0.04 -17.69
C ASP A 150 21.60 -1.20 -18.60
N SER A 151 22.03 -1.10 -19.87
CA SER A 151 21.98 -2.19 -20.84
C SER A 151 23.14 -3.18 -20.70
N THR A 152 22.80 -4.47 -20.70
CA THR A 152 23.76 -5.58 -20.87
C THR A 152 23.63 -6.18 -22.26
N HIS A 153 24.57 -5.87 -23.14
CA HIS A 153 24.58 -6.39 -24.51
C HIS A 153 24.99 -7.87 -24.57
N PRO A 154 24.42 -8.66 -25.51
CA PRO A 154 24.80 -10.05 -25.70
C PRO A 154 26.24 -10.15 -26.25
N THR A 155 27.01 -11.09 -25.71
CA THR A 155 28.37 -11.44 -26.19
C THR A 155 28.41 -12.87 -26.73
N LYS A 156 29.56 -13.30 -27.25
CA LYS A 156 29.72 -14.70 -27.70
C LYS A 156 29.65 -15.68 -26.54
N GLU A 157 30.19 -15.29 -25.39
CA GLU A 157 30.25 -16.06 -24.15
C GLU A 157 28.92 -16.01 -23.39
N GLN A 158 28.22 -14.88 -23.44
CA GLN A 158 26.90 -14.66 -22.83
C GLN A 158 25.90 -14.22 -23.91
N PRO A 159 25.28 -15.17 -24.62
CA PRO A 159 24.41 -14.84 -25.75
C PRO A 159 23.11 -14.15 -25.32
N ALA A 160 22.73 -14.19 -24.04
CA ALA A 160 21.56 -13.50 -23.52
C ALA A 160 21.92 -12.08 -23.07
N GLY A 161 21.19 -11.09 -23.57
CA GLY A 161 21.31 -9.69 -23.19
C GLY A 161 19.98 -9.10 -22.71
N VAL A 162 20.08 -8.01 -21.95
CA VAL A 162 18.94 -7.20 -21.51
C VAL A 162 19.27 -5.76 -21.84
N LEU A 163 18.56 -5.19 -22.80
CA LEU A 163 18.74 -3.79 -23.19
C LEU A 163 17.64 -2.95 -22.57
N PHE A 164 17.97 -1.71 -22.26
CA PHE A 164 17.02 -0.68 -21.85
C PHE A 164 17.09 0.47 -22.83
N GLY A 165 15.92 0.93 -23.28
CA GLY A 165 15.81 2.05 -24.20
C GLY A 165 14.63 2.93 -23.86
N TYR A 166 14.64 4.16 -24.36
CA TYR A 166 13.62 5.15 -24.08
C TYR A 166 12.83 5.53 -25.34
N ALA A 167 11.51 5.63 -25.22
CA ALA A 167 10.62 6.04 -26.31
C ALA A 167 9.75 7.23 -25.87
N LEU A 168 9.20 7.96 -26.85
CA LEU A 168 8.36 9.15 -26.65
C LEU A 168 9.03 10.23 -25.78
N ILE A 169 10.36 10.34 -25.85
CA ILE A 169 11.14 11.23 -24.97
C ILE A 169 10.88 12.72 -25.22
N ASP A 170 10.39 13.07 -26.41
CA ASP A 170 9.97 14.43 -26.75
C ASP A 170 8.60 14.79 -26.15
N THR A 171 7.93 13.84 -25.50
CA THR A 171 6.70 14.08 -24.75
C THR A 171 6.89 13.61 -23.30
N PRO A 172 7.47 14.43 -22.40
CA PRO A 172 7.91 14.02 -21.07
C PRO A 172 6.88 13.24 -20.22
N LEU A 173 5.60 13.57 -20.34
CA LEU A 173 4.51 12.86 -19.63
C LEU A 173 4.24 11.46 -20.16
N LYS A 174 4.64 11.17 -21.39
CA LYS A 174 4.44 9.90 -22.08
C LYS A 174 5.72 9.11 -22.24
N SER A 175 6.89 9.64 -21.88
CA SER A 175 8.16 8.94 -22.05
C SER A 175 8.13 7.56 -21.39
N LEU A 176 8.53 6.53 -22.13
CA LEU A 176 8.54 5.15 -21.67
C LEU A 176 9.97 4.63 -21.60
N LYS A 177 10.32 3.97 -20.49
CA LYS A 177 11.47 3.07 -20.46
C LYS A 177 11.02 1.68 -20.87
N VAL A 178 11.70 1.07 -21.83
CA VAL A 178 11.39 -0.26 -22.37
C VAL A 178 12.52 -1.21 -22.04
N ARG A 179 12.18 -2.38 -21.53
CA ARG A 179 13.12 -3.50 -21.35
C ARG A 179 13.01 -4.43 -22.56
N ILE A 180 14.13 -4.73 -23.18
CA ILE A 180 14.21 -5.56 -24.39
C ILE A 180 15.12 -6.75 -24.10
N GLN A 181 14.55 -7.95 -24.11
CA GLN A 181 15.28 -9.20 -23.88
C GLN A 181 15.75 -9.76 -25.22
N VAL A 182 17.05 -10.00 -25.36
CA VAL A 182 17.66 -10.47 -26.61
C VAL A 182 18.49 -11.74 -26.39
N ARG A 183 18.58 -12.58 -27.43
CA ARG A 183 19.54 -13.68 -27.50
C ARG A 183 20.29 -13.61 -28.83
N GLY A 184 21.57 -13.27 -28.80
CA GLY A 184 22.32 -12.89 -29.99
C GLY A 184 21.69 -11.66 -30.65
N ASN A 185 21.24 -11.80 -31.89
CA ASN A 185 20.50 -10.74 -32.61
C ASN A 185 18.97 -10.86 -32.50
N GLN A 186 18.44 -11.91 -31.85
CA GLN A 186 17.00 -12.15 -31.82
C GLN A 186 16.35 -11.53 -30.58
N ILE A 187 15.37 -10.66 -30.79
CA ILE A 187 14.50 -10.16 -29.71
C ILE A 187 13.57 -11.30 -29.28
N GLN A 188 13.62 -11.63 -28.00
CA GLN A 188 12.78 -12.68 -27.39
C GLN A 188 11.49 -12.10 -26.82
N SER A 189 11.58 -10.93 -26.19
CA SER A 189 10.46 -10.21 -25.61
C SER A 189 10.83 -8.74 -25.43
N ALA A 190 9.84 -7.86 -25.42
CA ALA A 190 10.01 -6.46 -25.07
C ALA A 190 8.75 -5.94 -24.38
N PHE A 191 8.95 -5.12 -23.35
CA PHE A 191 7.86 -4.61 -22.52
C PHE A 191 8.28 -3.36 -21.76
N PRO A 192 7.33 -2.50 -21.32
CA PRO A 192 7.66 -1.37 -20.48
C PRO A 192 8.41 -1.83 -19.23
N ALA A 193 9.54 -1.20 -18.91
CA ALA A 193 10.29 -1.52 -17.72
C ALA A 193 9.48 -1.22 -16.44
N TRP A 194 9.89 -1.81 -15.33
CA TRP A 194 9.27 -1.51 -14.03
C TRP A 194 9.64 -0.11 -13.55
N GLU A 195 10.91 0.25 -13.71
CA GLU A 195 11.43 1.58 -13.40
C GLU A 195 11.12 2.53 -14.56
N GLN A 196 9.87 2.96 -14.66
CA GLN A 196 9.50 4.03 -15.60
C GLN A 196 10.23 5.34 -15.22
N PRO A 197 10.62 6.16 -16.22
CA PRO A 197 11.47 7.32 -15.97
C PRO A 197 10.79 8.33 -15.06
N ALA A 198 11.58 8.96 -14.19
CA ALA A 198 11.17 10.15 -13.47
C ALA A 198 11.28 11.36 -14.41
N THR A 199 10.15 11.83 -14.94
CA THR A 199 10.10 12.96 -15.90
C THR A 199 9.61 14.28 -15.28
N GLY A 200 9.67 14.39 -13.94
CA GLY A 200 9.51 15.67 -13.24
C GLY A 200 8.08 16.18 -13.01
N ASN A 201 7.04 15.40 -13.33
CA ASN A 201 5.65 15.88 -13.33
C ASN A 201 4.72 15.16 -12.31
N ASN A 202 3.45 15.61 -12.21
CA ASN A 202 2.43 15.21 -11.21
C ASN A 202 1.96 13.74 -11.22
N GLY A 203 2.43 12.90 -12.14
CA GLY A 203 2.11 11.49 -12.13
C GLY A 203 3.25 10.68 -11.52
N LYS A 204 2.91 9.55 -10.89
CA LYS A 204 3.90 8.76 -10.15
C LYS A 204 4.41 7.60 -11.02
N PRO A 205 5.72 7.51 -11.33
CA PRO A 205 6.27 6.29 -11.91
C PRO A 205 6.06 5.11 -10.96
N TYR A 206 6.13 3.88 -11.48
CA TYR A 206 6.20 2.73 -10.58
C TYR A 206 7.48 2.87 -9.72
N SER A 207 7.33 2.58 -8.43
CA SER A 207 8.41 2.63 -7.46
C SER A 207 8.32 1.37 -6.61
N HIS A 208 9.46 0.88 -6.15
CA HIS A 208 9.49 -0.28 -5.26
C HIS A 208 8.74 -0.02 -3.95
N ALA A 209 8.53 1.24 -3.56
CA ALA A 209 7.66 1.61 -2.45
C ALA A 209 6.20 1.15 -2.67
N HIS A 210 5.70 1.13 -3.91
CA HIS A 210 4.34 0.68 -4.21
C HIS A 210 4.16 -0.82 -4.05
N SER A 211 5.18 -1.63 -4.32
CA SER A 211 5.07 -3.07 -4.07
C SER A 211 5.00 -3.40 -2.58
N ILE A 212 5.56 -2.52 -1.74
CA ILE A 212 5.60 -2.65 -0.27
C ILE A 212 4.30 -2.13 0.36
N ASN A 213 3.89 -0.89 0.05
CA ASN A 213 2.79 -0.19 0.73
C ASN A 213 1.39 -0.49 0.12
N PHE A 214 1.33 -1.13 -1.05
CA PHE A 214 0.12 -1.56 -1.79
C PHE A 214 -1.22 -0.86 -1.43
N ASN A 215 -1.31 0.44 -1.69
CA ASN A 215 -2.57 1.20 -1.58
C ASN A 215 -3.27 1.29 -2.94
N ILE A 216 -4.60 1.34 -2.92
CA ILE A 216 -5.42 1.58 -4.11
C ILE A 216 -5.24 3.03 -4.53
N ALA A 217 -4.92 3.23 -5.81
CA ALA A 217 -4.66 4.54 -6.39
C ALA A 217 -5.91 5.06 -7.12
N ALA A 218 -6.04 6.38 -7.22
CA ALA A 218 -7.08 7.00 -8.06
C ALA A 218 -6.94 6.58 -9.54
N SER A 219 -5.72 6.27 -10.00
CA SER A 219 -5.44 5.75 -11.35
C SER A 219 -5.70 4.24 -11.51
N THR A 220 -6.58 3.66 -10.67
CA THR A 220 -7.00 2.26 -10.83
C THR A 220 -7.76 2.10 -12.14
N LEU A 221 -7.30 1.17 -12.98
CA LEU A 221 -7.82 1.02 -14.34
C LEU A 221 -9.23 0.39 -14.29
N PHE A 222 -10.18 0.93 -15.07
CA PHE A 222 -11.57 0.46 -15.14
C PHE A 222 -12.29 0.44 -13.78
N CYS A 223 -12.03 1.42 -12.91
CA CYS A 223 -12.65 1.52 -11.58
C CYS A 223 -14.18 1.36 -11.65
N GLU A 224 -14.87 2.12 -12.49
CA GLU A 224 -16.35 2.07 -12.63
C GLU A 224 -16.89 0.69 -13.01
N ARG A 225 -16.16 -0.06 -13.85
CA ARG A 225 -16.56 -1.41 -14.28
C ARG A 225 -16.48 -2.45 -13.15
N TYR A 226 -15.62 -2.21 -12.16
CA TYR A 226 -15.30 -3.17 -11.11
C TYR A 226 -15.69 -2.71 -9.70
N ALA A 227 -16.25 -1.50 -9.57
CA ALA A 227 -16.64 -0.88 -8.31
C ALA A 227 -18.12 -1.12 -7.96
N GLU A 228 -18.74 -2.19 -8.47
CA GLU A 228 -20.10 -2.56 -8.04
C GLU A 228 -20.10 -2.84 -6.53
N ALA A 229 -20.61 -1.88 -5.76
CA ALA A 229 -20.76 -2.00 -4.32
C ALA A 229 -21.86 -3.03 -4.00
N TRP A 230 -21.63 -3.85 -2.97
CA TRP A 230 -22.60 -4.84 -2.50
C TRP A 230 -23.05 -4.57 -1.07
N GLY A 231 -24.07 -5.31 -0.65
CA GLY A 231 -24.57 -5.27 0.72
C GLY A 231 -25.79 -4.36 0.88
N PRO A 232 -26.50 -4.47 2.02
CA PRO A 232 -27.74 -3.74 2.25
C PRO A 232 -27.63 -2.22 2.14
N VAL A 233 -26.44 -1.65 2.38
CA VAL A 233 -26.21 -0.19 2.32
C VAL A 233 -26.31 0.38 0.90
N PHE A 234 -26.19 -0.46 -0.12
CA PHE A 234 -26.18 -0.07 -1.53
C PHE A 234 -27.37 -0.65 -2.32
N PRO A 235 -28.64 -0.32 -1.97
CA PRO A 235 -29.78 -0.73 -2.77
C PRO A 235 -29.63 -0.19 -4.20
N GLU A 236 -29.84 -1.04 -5.20
CA GLU A 236 -29.69 -0.67 -6.63
C GLU A 236 -28.30 -0.08 -6.97
N ASN A 237 -27.25 -0.50 -6.25
CA ASN A 237 -25.88 0.01 -6.38
C ASN A 237 -25.70 1.49 -6.02
N CYS A 238 -26.60 2.07 -5.21
CA CYS A 238 -26.50 3.44 -4.72
C CYS A 238 -26.45 3.49 -3.19
N PHE A 239 -25.51 4.27 -2.65
CA PHE A 239 -25.39 4.42 -1.20
C PHE A 239 -26.67 5.00 -0.58
N SER A 240 -27.15 4.38 0.50
CA SER A 240 -28.30 4.86 1.28
C SER A 240 -27.93 5.06 2.75
N LEU A 241 -27.96 6.33 3.20
CA LEU A 241 -27.79 6.64 4.62
C LEU A 241 -28.85 5.95 5.48
N GLN A 242 -30.09 5.84 4.98
CA GLN A 242 -31.16 5.17 5.73
C GLN A 242 -30.86 3.69 5.95
N GLU A 243 -30.36 3.00 4.92
CA GLU A 243 -29.99 1.58 5.07
C GLU A 243 -28.73 1.41 5.93
N LEU A 244 -27.76 2.31 5.84
CA LEU A 244 -26.62 2.34 6.77
C LEU A 244 -27.09 2.48 8.22
N MET A 245 -28.01 3.40 8.50
CA MET A 245 -28.55 3.61 9.84
C MET A 245 -29.30 2.38 10.35
N LYS A 246 -30.04 1.67 9.48
CA LYS A 246 -30.72 0.41 9.86
C LYS A 246 -29.75 -0.74 10.11
N LEU A 247 -28.64 -0.80 9.37
CA LEU A 247 -27.63 -1.85 9.49
C LEU A 247 -26.65 -1.60 10.64
N THR A 248 -26.48 -0.36 11.07
CA THR A 248 -25.55 0.00 12.14
C THR A 248 -26.10 -0.50 13.49
N PRO A 249 -25.32 -1.27 14.28
CA PRO A 249 -25.77 -1.80 15.56
C PRO A 249 -26.20 -0.69 16.55
N ALA A 250 -27.25 -0.96 17.33
CA ALA A 250 -27.81 0.03 18.26
C ALA A 250 -26.78 0.59 19.26
N PHE A 251 -25.89 -0.26 19.80
CA PHE A 251 -24.85 0.19 20.73
C PHE A 251 -23.82 1.15 20.11
N ILE A 252 -23.69 1.16 18.79
CA ILE A 252 -22.90 2.15 18.04
C ILE A 252 -23.71 3.43 17.88
N LEU A 253 -24.98 3.33 17.46
CA LEU A 253 -25.85 4.50 17.28
C LEU A 253 -26.01 5.30 18.58
N ASP A 254 -26.09 4.60 19.71
CA ASP A 254 -26.24 5.17 21.05
C ASP A 254 -24.91 5.60 21.69
N ARG A 255 -23.78 5.49 20.98
CA ARG A 255 -22.46 5.88 21.52
C ARG A 255 -22.45 7.37 21.90
N PRO A 256 -22.06 7.72 23.14
CA PRO A 256 -21.97 9.13 23.51
C PRO A 256 -20.81 9.79 22.76
N ARG A 257 -21.02 11.01 22.28
CA ARG A 257 -19.91 11.82 21.75
C ARG A 257 -18.90 12.05 22.87
N ARG A 258 -17.62 11.99 22.52
CA ARG A 258 -16.53 12.36 23.43
C ARG A 258 -16.64 13.84 23.78
N ASP A 259 -16.60 14.15 25.06
CA ASP A 259 -16.31 15.50 25.54
C ASP A 259 -14.83 15.78 25.31
N THR A 260 -14.50 16.87 24.62
CA THR A 260 -13.13 17.30 24.35
C THR A 260 -12.31 17.59 25.60
N ALA A 261 -12.96 17.78 26.76
CA ALA A 261 -12.27 17.91 28.05
C ALA A 261 -11.73 16.56 28.58
N VAL A 262 -12.26 15.43 28.11
CA VAL A 262 -11.83 14.08 28.48
C VAL A 262 -10.81 13.61 27.45
N CYS A 263 -9.62 13.20 27.91
CA CYS A 263 -8.59 12.72 26.99
C CYS A 263 -9.05 11.45 26.27
N ILE A 264 -8.60 11.27 25.04
CA ILE A 264 -9.01 10.12 24.20
C ILE A 264 -8.75 8.76 24.86
N ASP A 265 -7.64 8.59 25.58
CA ASP A 265 -7.31 7.32 26.23
C ASP A 265 -8.27 7.02 27.39
N GLU A 266 -8.65 8.03 28.17
CA GLU A 266 -9.67 7.89 29.23
C GLU A 266 -11.05 7.58 28.63
N TRP A 267 -11.44 8.28 27.56
CA TRP A 267 -12.70 8.04 26.88
C TRP A 267 -12.77 6.61 26.32
N ARG A 268 -11.69 6.13 25.70
CA ARG A 268 -11.59 4.75 25.20
C ARG A 268 -11.72 3.73 26.32
N HIS A 269 -11.05 3.94 27.46
CA HIS A 269 -11.17 3.03 28.61
C HIS A 269 -12.59 2.98 29.19
N VAL A 270 -13.29 4.12 29.25
CA VAL A 270 -14.70 4.16 29.64
C VAL A 270 -15.57 3.44 28.61
N ARG A 271 -15.31 3.67 27.32
CA ARG A 271 -16.06 3.06 26.22
C ARG A 271 -15.89 1.54 26.20
N GLU A 272 -14.66 1.04 26.33
CA GLU A 272 -14.35 -0.39 26.39
C GLU A 272 -15.15 -1.09 27.50
N ARG A 273 -15.19 -0.53 28.72
CA ARG A 273 -16.03 -1.07 29.81
C ARG A 273 -17.51 -1.13 29.46
N SER A 274 -18.02 -0.15 28.70
CA SER A 274 -19.40 -0.19 28.22
C SER A 274 -19.63 -1.30 27.18
N LEU A 275 -18.65 -1.56 26.32
CA LEU A 275 -18.73 -2.62 25.30
C LEU A 275 -18.61 -4.02 25.92
N ILE A 276 -17.75 -4.20 26.93
CA ILE A 276 -17.67 -5.44 27.73
C ILE A 276 -19.02 -5.76 28.36
N ALA A 277 -19.70 -4.76 28.92
CA ALA A 277 -21.00 -4.95 29.59
C ALA A 277 -22.12 -5.39 28.62
N ILE A 278 -21.95 -5.22 27.31
CA ILE A 278 -22.92 -5.68 26.31
C ILE A 278 -22.86 -7.20 26.15
N ALA A 279 -21.67 -7.79 26.22
CA ALA A 279 -21.45 -9.20 25.86
C ALA A 279 -22.36 -10.21 26.59
N PRO A 280 -22.61 -10.10 27.91
CA PRO A 280 -23.51 -11.03 28.60
C PRO A 280 -25.00 -10.89 28.23
N SER A 281 -25.40 -9.78 27.59
CA SER A 281 -26.80 -9.40 27.38
C SER A 281 -27.24 -9.37 25.91
N ILE A 282 -26.29 -9.51 24.99
CA ILE A 282 -26.56 -9.45 23.55
C ILE A 282 -27.20 -10.75 23.06
N THR A 283 -28.25 -10.62 22.26
CA THR A 283 -28.99 -11.75 21.70
C THR A 283 -28.32 -12.33 20.44
N PRO A 284 -28.58 -13.60 20.08
CA PRO A 284 -28.09 -14.18 18.83
C PRO A 284 -28.45 -13.35 17.58
N GLU A 285 -29.65 -12.80 17.52
CA GLU A 285 -30.11 -11.95 16.42
C GLU A 285 -29.30 -10.64 16.33
N GLN A 286 -29.01 -10.02 17.47
CA GLN A 286 -28.15 -8.84 17.53
C GLN A 286 -26.71 -9.15 17.13
N LEU A 287 -26.17 -10.30 17.54
CA LEU A 287 -24.85 -10.74 17.10
C LEU A 287 -24.80 -11.00 15.60
N GLN A 288 -25.82 -11.63 15.03
CA GLN A 288 -25.94 -11.82 13.58
C GLN A 288 -26.04 -10.46 12.85
N HIS A 289 -26.70 -9.48 13.45
CA HIS A 289 -26.76 -8.12 12.91
C HIS A 289 -25.39 -7.43 12.89
N VAL A 290 -24.59 -7.61 13.95
CA VAL A 290 -23.19 -7.12 13.98
C VAL A 290 -22.35 -7.76 12.88
N GLU A 291 -22.46 -9.08 12.68
CA GLU A 291 -21.76 -9.78 11.59
C GLU A 291 -22.20 -9.29 10.21
N ALA A 292 -23.50 -9.04 10.03
CA ALA A 292 -24.04 -8.50 8.78
C ALA A 292 -23.49 -7.09 8.49
N TYR A 293 -23.40 -6.22 9.50
CA TYR A 293 -22.78 -4.90 9.38
C TYR A 293 -21.29 -5.00 8.98
N LEU A 294 -20.51 -5.81 9.70
CA LEU A 294 -19.10 -6.05 9.40
C LEU A 294 -18.88 -6.67 8.01
N GLY A 295 -19.89 -7.40 7.52
CA GLY A 295 -19.87 -8.06 6.23
C GLY A 295 -20.10 -7.16 5.01
N ASP A 296 -20.59 -5.94 5.22
CA ASP A 296 -20.97 -4.99 4.17
C ASP A 296 -19.75 -4.37 3.47
N PHE A 297 -19.95 -3.95 2.21
CA PHE A 297 -18.94 -3.28 1.39
C PHE A 297 -18.36 -2.05 2.09
N VAL A 298 -19.21 -1.28 2.77
CA VAL A 298 -18.81 -0.03 3.42
C VAL A 298 -17.72 -0.24 4.49
N CYS A 299 -17.72 -1.38 5.16
CA CYS A 299 -16.77 -1.65 6.24
C CYS A 299 -15.37 -2.02 5.72
N CYS A 300 -15.29 -2.83 4.67
CA CYS A 300 -14.03 -3.44 4.24
C CYS A 300 -13.50 -2.90 2.90
N LYS A 301 -14.35 -2.39 2.02
CA LYS A 301 -13.93 -1.95 0.68
C LYS A 301 -13.78 -0.46 0.56
N ASP A 302 -14.73 0.33 1.04
CA ASP A 302 -14.62 1.79 0.93
C ASP A 302 -15.19 2.55 2.14
N PRO A 303 -14.61 2.34 3.34
CA PRO A 303 -15.06 3.06 4.54
C PRO A 303 -14.77 4.56 4.43
N TYR A 304 -13.67 4.94 3.78
CA TYR A 304 -13.29 6.34 3.61
C TYR A 304 -14.20 7.08 2.62
N GLY A 305 -14.45 6.53 1.43
CA GLY A 305 -15.32 7.15 0.43
C GLY A 305 -16.76 7.28 0.93
N ALA A 306 -17.28 6.26 1.62
CA ALA A 306 -18.60 6.35 2.25
C ALA A 306 -18.64 7.43 3.34
N GLN A 307 -17.64 7.50 4.23
CA GLN A 307 -17.56 8.56 5.24
C GLN A 307 -17.49 9.95 4.59
N ALA A 308 -16.63 10.13 3.57
CA ALA A 308 -16.52 11.39 2.83
C ALA A 308 -17.85 11.79 2.18
N GLY A 309 -18.54 10.84 1.55
CA GLY A 309 -19.86 11.03 0.97
C GLY A 309 -20.92 11.41 2.01
N ILE A 310 -20.90 10.79 3.20
CA ILE A 310 -21.83 11.14 4.29
C ILE A 310 -21.59 12.57 4.77
N TYR A 311 -20.33 12.95 5.04
CA TYR A 311 -20.01 14.31 5.47
C TYR A 311 -20.34 15.35 4.41
N ARG A 312 -20.05 15.07 3.14
CA ARG A 312 -20.35 15.98 2.02
C ARG A 312 -21.84 16.28 1.89
N ASN A 313 -22.70 15.29 2.11
CA ASN A 313 -24.13 15.40 1.82
C ASN A 313 -25.02 15.61 3.05
N PHE A 314 -24.55 15.23 4.25
CA PHE A 314 -25.37 15.17 5.47
C PHE A 314 -24.72 15.85 6.68
N ILE A 315 -23.81 16.81 6.49
CA ILE A 315 -23.11 17.50 7.59
C ILE A 315 -24.06 18.13 8.61
N GLU A 316 -25.20 18.68 8.17
CA GLU A 316 -26.17 19.29 9.08
C GLU A 316 -26.89 18.25 9.94
N ASP A 317 -27.14 17.06 9.41
CA ASP A 317 -27.69 15.95 10.19
C ASP A 317 -26.65 15.41 11.18
N ILE A 318 -25.39 15.28 10.75
CA ILE A 318 -24.26 14.91 11.63
C ILE A 318 -24.15 15.87 12.82
N LYS A 319 -24.36 17.18 12.62
CA LYS A 319 -24.30 18.16 13.72
C LYS A 319 -25.47 18.03 14.70
N ARG A 320 -26.64 17.58 14.25
CA ARG A 320 -27.88 17.58 15.04
C ARG A 320 -28.27 16.21 15.60
N ASN A 321 -27.74 15.14 15.04
CA ASN A 321 -28.11 13.76 15.37
C ASN A 321 -26.88 12.91 15.63
N ASP A 322 -26.72 12.48 16.89
CA ASP A 322 -25.59 11.66 17.34
C ASP A 322 -25.57 10.29 16.67
N ALA A 323 -26.74 9.72 16.38
CA ALA A 323 -26.82 8.43 15.70
C ALA A 323 -26.26 8.53 14.26
N VAL A 324 -26.52 9.64 13.55
CA VAL A 324 -25.95 9.88 12.22
C VAL A 324 -24.45 10.14 12.30
N PHE A 325 -24.01 10.94 13.28
CA PHE A 325 -22.58 11.14 13.54
C PHE A 325 -21.88 9.80 13.80
N ASN A 326 -22.48 8.92 14.58
CA ASN A 326 -21.92 7.63 14.96
C ASN A 326 -21.87 6.65 13.77
N ALA A 327 -22.95 6.55 13.00
CA ALA A 327 -22.99 5.73 11.79
C ALA A 327 -21.92 6.17 10.76
N ALA A 328 -21.59 7.46 10.72
CA ALA A 328 -20.56 7.99 9.84
C ALA A 328 -19.11 7.59 10.25
N GLN A 329 -18.86 7.16 11.50
CA GLN A 329 -17.52 6.76 11.96
C GLN A 329 -17.22 5.28 11.60
N ILE A 330 -17.34 4.92 10.32
CA ILE A 330 -17.37 3.52 9.87
C ILE A 330 -16.19 2.70 10.39
N SER A 331 -14.95 3.19 10.24
CA SER A 331 -13.75 2.47 10.67
C SER A 331 -13.71 2.27 12.19
N GLU A 332 -14.19 3.25 12.97
CA GLU A 332 -14.30 3.11 14.41
C GLU A 332 -15.37 2.08 14.79
N ASN A 333 -16.50 2.08 14.08
CA ASN A 333 -17.57 1.13 14.31
C ASN A 333 -17.09 -0.30 14.04
N VAL A 334 -16.20 -0.53 13.06
CA VAL A 334 -15.56 -1.84 12.83
C VAL A 334 -14.76 -2.29 14.06
N ALA A 335 -13.93 -1.41 14.62
CA ALA A 335 -13.15 -1.71 15.82
C ALA A 335 -14.05 -2.08 17.01
N GLU A 336 -15.03 -1.24 17.34
CA GLU A 336 -15.95 -1.49 18.47
C GLU A 336 -16.82 -2.75 18.26
N CYS A 337 -17.25 -3.03 17.02
CA CYS A 337 -17.99 -4.26 16.71
C CYS A 337 -17.14 -5.51 16.95
N ILE A 338 -15.86 -5.48 16.58
CA ILE A 338 -14.93 -6.59 16.84
C ILE A 338 -14.66 -6.75 18.33
N GLN A 339 -14.56 -5.65 19.10
CA GLN A 339 -14.45 -5.73 20.56
C GLN A 339 -15.68 -6.43 21.18
N VAL A 340 -16.89 -6.04 20.79
CA VAL A 340 -18.12 -6.70 21.26
C VAL A 340 -18.12 -8.19 20.91
N LEU A 341 -17.83 -8.55 19.66
CA LEU A 341 -17.75 -9.96 19.25
C LEU A 341 -16.67 -10.72 20.05
N THR A 342 -15.53 -10.08 20.33
CA THR A 342 -14.43 -10.70 21.09
C THR A 342 -14.83 -11.00 22.52
N HIS A 343 -15.49 -10.05 23.20
CA HIS A 343 -15.99 -10.28 24.55
C HIS A 343 -17.09 -11.35 24.59
N CYS A 344 -17.92 -11.45 23.55
CA CYS A 344 -18.89 -12.55 23.42
C CYS A 344 -18.19 -13.90 23.21
N ASP A 345 -17.16 -13.95 22.38
CA ASP A 345 -16.36 -15.15 22.16
C ASP A 345 -15.67 -15.61 23.46
N LEU A 346 -15.20 -14.69 24.29
CA LEU A 346 -14.61 -15.00 25.61
C LEU A 346 -15.64 -15.53 26.61
N GLU A 347 -16.83 -14.94 26.65
CA GLU A 347 -17.91 -15.34 27.57
C GLU A 347 -18.53 -16.69 27.17
N HIS A 348 -18.68 -16.95 25.86
CA HIS A 348 -19.46 -18.08 25.35
C HIS A 348 -18.62 -19.16 24.65
N GLY A 349 -17.31 -18.97 24.48
CA GLY A 349 -16.44 -19.93 23.80
C GLY A 349 -16.72 -20.05 22.29
N THR A 350 -17.16 -18.96 21.64
CA THR A 350 -17.41 -18.89 20.19
C THR A 350 -16.22 -18.34 19.40
N ARG A 351 -16.30 -18.27 18.06
CA ARG A 351 -15.19 -17.78 17.21
C ARG A 351 -15.61 -16.68 16.23
N ARG A 352 -16.67 -15.95 16.56
CA ARG A 352 -17.32 -14.97 15.68
C ARG A 352 -16.41 -13.80 15.34
N ALA A 353 -15.68 -13.28 16.33
CA ALA A 353 -14.70 -12.21 16.13
C ALA A 353 -13.55 -12.67 15.24
N MET A 354 -13.00 -13.87 15.50
CA MET A 354 -11.92 -14.44 14.70
C MET A 354 -12.31 -14.58 13.22
N ASP A 355 -13.48 -15.15 12.96
CA ASP A 355 -13.96 -15.34 11.59
C ASP A 355 -14.21 -13.99 10.89
N ALA A 356 -14.78 -13.00 11.60
CA ALA A 356 -14.97 -11.65 11.07
C ALA A 356 -13.64 -10.93 10.76
N MET A 357 -12.65 -11.00 11.65
CA MET A 357 -11.32 -10.41 11.44
C MET A 357 -10.59 -11.03 10.25
N ILE A 358 -10.59 -12.36 10.13
CA ILE A 358 -9.95 -13.08 9.02
C ILE A 358 -10.63 -12.73 7.70
N ARG A 359 -11.97 -12.71 7.67
CA ARG A 359 -12.74 -12.31 6.49
C ARG A 359 -12.42 -10.86 6.09
N PHE A 360 -12.40 -9.94 7.05
CA PHE A 360 -12.04 -8.54 6.83
C PHE A 360 -10.64 -8.43 6.22
N LEU A 361 -9.61 -9.04 6.83
CA LEU A 361 -8.22 -8.98 6.34
C LEU A 361 -8.07 -9.50 4.90
N ARG A 362 -8.84 -10.50 4.50
CA ARG A 362 -8.77 -11.09 3.15
C ARG A 362 -9.39 -10.18 2.08
N MET A 363 -10.32 -9.32 2.45
CA MET A 363 -11.06 -8.48 1.50
C MET A 363 -10.62 -7.01 1.52
N ALA A 364 -10.14 -6.55 2.67
CA ALA A 364 -9.96 -5.15 2.94
C ALA A 364 -8.91 -4.47 2.07
N ILE A 365 -9.21 -3.26 1.64
CA ILE A 365 -8.33 -2.42 0.83
C ILE A 365 -8.19 -1.03 1.46
N VAL A 366 -7.02 -0.43 1.27
CA VAL A 366 -6.74 0.92 1.73
C VAL A 366 -6.76 1.83 0.52
N HIS A 367 -7.73 2.74 0.47
CA HIS A 367 -7.81 3.77 -0.57
C HIS A 367 -6.86 4.92 -0.25
N THR A 368 -6.23 5.46 -1.29
CA THR A 368 -5.49 6.74 -1.30
C THR A 368 -4.86 7.10 0.05
N ALA A 369 -3.63 6.63 0.25
CA ALA A 369 -2.86 6.75 1.49
C ALA A 369 -3.06 8.10 2.22
N GLY A 370 -3.17 8.06 3.55
CA GLY A 370 -3.52 9.23 4.36
C GLY A 370 -4.44 8.82 5.51
N LEU A 371 -5.58 9.51 5.66
CA LEU A 371 -6.54 9.25 6.74
C LEU A 371 -7.01 7.79 6.74
N SER A 372 -7.33 7.22 5.57
CA SER A 372 -7.70 5.80 5.46
C SER A 372 -6.63 4.88 6.05
N SER A 373 -5.34 5.14 5.78
CA SER A 373 -4.25 4.33 6.33
C SER A 373 -4.20 4.40 7.86
N LEU A 374 -4.44 5.57 8.45
CA LEU A 374 -4.43 5.76 9.90
C LEU A 374 -5.62 5.06 10.56
N MET A 375 -6.81 5.20 9.98
CA MET A 375 -8.01 4.51 10.46
C MET A 375 -7.84 2.98 10.39
N PHE A 376 -7.29 2.45 9.29
CA PHE A 376 -6.98 1.02 9.18
C PHE A 376 -5.91 0.59 10.18
N LYS A 377 -4.88 1.39 10.43
CA LYS A 377 -3.83 1.05 11.40
C LYS A 377 -4.43 0.80 12.78
N ARG A 378 -5.38 1.63 13.21
CA ARG A 378 -6.13 1.40 14.46
C ARG A 378 -6.91 0.09 14.42
N VAL A 379 -7.78 -0.11 13.42
CA VAL A 379 -8.61 -1.32 13.29
C VAL A 379 -7.75 -2.58 13.32
N LEU A 380 -6.64 -2.59 12.60
CA LEU A 380 -5.72 -3.72 12.55
C LEU A 380 -4.96 -3.92 13.87
N GLY A 381 -4.67 -2.85 14.61
CA GLY A 381 -4.13 -2.92 15.96
C GLY A 381 -5.09 -3.63 16.92
N GLU A 382 -6.36 -3.25 16.90
CA GLU A 382 -7.43 -3.90 17.69
C GLU A 382 -7.55 -5.39 17.35
N PHE A 383 -7.38 -5.76 16.06
CA PHE A 383 -7.44 -7.18 15.67
C PHE A 383 -6.30 -7.98 16.28
N VAL A 384 -5.10 -7.40 16.37
CA VAL A 384 -3.95 -8.04 17.01
C VAL A 384 -4.23 -8.27 18.49
N GLU A 385 -4.77 -7.27 19.20
CA GLU A 385 -5.12 -7.39 20.62
C GLU A 385 -6.23 -8.40 20.86
N ALA A 386 -7.29 -8.36 20.04
CA ALA A 386 -8.37 -9.33 20.09
C ALA A 386 -7.87 -10.76 19.90
N ALA A 387 -7.00 -11.01 18.91
CA ALA A 387 -6.45 -12.35 18.68
C ALA A 387 -5.50 -12.81 19.78
N LEU A 388 -4.70 -11.91 20.38
CA LEU A 388 -3.87 -12.21 21.53
C LEU A 388 -4.71 -12.62 22.75
N GLY A 389 -5.78 -11.86 23.03
CA GLY A 389 -6.68 -12.09 24.15
C GLY A 389 -7.70 -13.22 23.96
N HIS A 390 -7.94 -13.67 22.73
CA HIS A 390 -8.94 -14.69 22.42
C HIS A 390 -8.68 -16.02 23.17
N HIS A 391 -9.70 -16.87 23.40
CA HIS A 391 -9.48 -18.13 24.13
C HIS A 391 -8.88 -19.25 23.26
N GLU A 392 -9.09 -19.23 21.93
CA GLU A 392 -8.52 -20.24 21.02
C GLU A 392 -6.99 -20.13 20.95
N LYS A 393 -6.30 -21.28 21.00
CA LYS A 393 -4.83 -21.33 20.91
C LYS A 393 -4.31 -20.94 19.52
N ASN A 394 -5.11 -21.12 18.48
CA ASN A 394 -4.74 -20.82 17.08
C ASN A 394 -5.02 -19.38 16.65
N SER A 395 -5.69 -18.56 17.49
CA SER A 395 -6.17 -17.23 17.10
C SER A 395 -5.08 -16.36 16.44
N VAL A 396 -3.90 -16.28 17.07
CA VAL A 396 -2.77 -15.51 16.54
C VAL A 396 -2.21 -16.13 15.25
N ASN A 397 -2.10 -17.45 15.18
CA ASN A 397 -1.61 -18.15 14.00
C ASN A 397 -2.50 -17.83 12.78
N GLU A 398 -3.81 -17.94 12.93
CA GLU A 398 -4.78 -17.67 11.87
C GLU A 398 -4.81 -16.19 11.47
N LEU A 399 -4.77 -15.28 12.45
CA LEU A 399 -4.71 -13.83 12.19
C LEU A 399 -3.46 -13.46 11.40
N LEU A 400 -2.28 -13.93 11.82
CA LEU A 400 -1.02 -13.57 11.15
C LEU A 400 -0.90 -14.20 9.76
N ALA A 401 -1.47 -15.39 9.55
CA ALA A 401 -1.59 -15.97 8.21
C ALA A 401 -2.46 -15.11 7.28
N ALA A 402 -3.58 -14.59 7.79
CA ALA A 402 -4.43 -13.66 7.05
C ALA A 402 -3.71 -12.31 6.80
N LEU A 403 -3.02 -11.77 7.80
CA LEU A 403 -2.27 -10.52 7.69
C LEU A 403 -1.12 -10.62 6.69
N ALA A 404 -0.39 -11.74 6.65
CA ALA A 404 0.75 -11.95 5.75
C ALA A 404 0.37 -11.84 4.26
N THR A 405 -0.87 -12.13 3.92
CA THR A 405 -1.39 -12.12 2.54
C THR A 405 -2.36 -10.96 2.26
N SER A 406 -2.84 -10.28 3.30
CA SER A 406 -3.82 -9.21 3.22
C SER A 406 -3.38 -8.02 2.34
N PRO A 407 -4.28 -7.46 1.52
CA PRO A 407 -4.02 -6.22 0.78
C PRO A 407 -3.82 -5.00 1.69
N CYS A 408 -4.47 -4.93 2.86
CA CYS A 408 -4.41 -3.78 3.76
C CYS A 408 -3.28 -3.83 4.80
N ARG A 409 -2.48 -4.91 4.86
CA ARG A 409 -1.44 -5.12 5.88
C ARG A 409 -0.44 -3.96 6.02
N ALA A 410 -0.16 -3.26 4.92
CA ALA A 410 0.75 -2.12 4.92
C ALA A 410 0.29 -0.96 5.81
N ALA A 411 -1.02 -0.80 6.04
CA ALA A 411 -1.53 0.20 6.97
C ALA A 411 -1.02 -0.05 8.41
N LEU A 412 -1.04 -1.31 8.87
CA LEU A 412 -0.51 -1.67 10.18
C LEU A 412 0.98 -1.32 10.31
N TYR A 413 1.75 -1.61 9.24
CA TYR A 413 3.20 -1.43 9.15
C TYR A 413 3.65 0.03 8.95
N THR A 414 2.74 0.94 8.65
CA THR A 414 3.08 2.33 8.33
C THR A 414 3.34 3.10 9.61
N GLU A 415 4.60 3.45 9.88
CA GLU A 415 4.95 4.23 11.08
C GLU A 415 4.98 5.74 10.86
N PHE A 416 4.65 6.46 11.92
CA PHE A 416 4.78 7.91 12.01
C PHE A 416 5.38 8.28 13.37
N ASN A 417 6.61 8.78 13.35
CA ASN A 417 7.32 9.15 14.56
C ASN A 417 6.71 10.44 15.15
N LEU A 418 5.99 10.31 16.26
CA LEU A 418 5.36 11.42 16.97
C LEU A 418 6.30 12.19 17.91
N ASN A 419 7.51 11.67 18.16
CA ASN A 419 8.49 12.34 19.03
C ASN A 419 8.78 13.81 18.65
N PRO A 420 8.88 14.20 17.37
CA PRO A 420 9.15 15.58 16.97
C PRO A 420 8.11 16.61 17.43
N PHE A 421 6.89 16.17 17.77
CA PHE A 421 5.78 17.03 18.22
C PHE A 421 5.84 17.33 19.72
N VAL A 422 6.40 16.43 20.52
CA VAL A 422 6.47 16.56 21.99
C VAL A 422 7.84 16.98 22.51
N LYS A 423 8.86 16.94 21.65
CA LYS A 423 10.24 17.27 21.99
C LYS A 423 10.42 18.77 22.23
N LYS A 424 11.09 19.13 23.32
CA LYS A 424 11.34 20.52 23.73
C LYS A 424 12.80 20.90 23.55
N ASN A 425 13.08 22.18 23.34
CA ASN A 425 14.44 22.72 23.28
C ASN A 425 15.02 22.82 24.70
N ASP A 426 15.33 21.67 25.28
CA ASP A 426 15.94 21.52 26.60
C ASP A 426 16.96 20.37 26.59
N GLU A 427 17.70 20.18 27.68
CA GLU A 427 18.72 19.13 27.79
C GLU A 427 18.17 17.73 27.49
N SER A 428 16.95 17.43 27.95
CA SER A 428 16.27 16.16 27.69
C SER A 428 15.98 15.98 26.21
N GLY A 429 15.45 17.01 25.53
CA GLY A 429 15.23 16.99 24.09
C GLY A 429 16.51 16.92 23.27
N LEU A 430 17.62 17.46 23.76
CA LEU A 430 18.91 17.34 23.08
C LEU A 430 19.54 15.96 23.22
N LEU A 431 19.32 15.26 24.35
CA LEU A 431 19.92 13.95 24.63
C LEU A 431 19.05 12.76 24.19
N ASN A 432 17.74 12.84 24.42
CA ASN A 432 16.85 11.72 24.18
C ASN A 432 16.49 11.63 22.70
N VAL A 433 16.85 10.53 22.04
CA VAL A 433 16.51 10.30 20.62
C VAL A 433 14.99 10.27 20.42
N GLY A 434 14.27 9.64 21.34
CA GLY A 434 12.80 9.58 21.40
C GLY A 434 12.33 8.60 22.48
N VAL A 435 11.05 8.66 22.80
CA VAL A 435 10.33 7.72 23.66
C VAL A 435 9.48 6.78 22.82
N LEU A 436 9.20 5.59 23.36
CA LEU A 436 8.34 4.59 22.71
C LEU A 436 6.88 5.03 22.70
N GLU A 437 6.42 5.54 23.84
CA GLU A 437 5.05 5.93 24.07
C GLU A 437 4.97 7.45 24.09
N VAL A 438 4.34 8.01 23.06
CA VAL A 438 4.09 9.45 22.98
C VAL A 438 2.63 9.67 23.36
N GLU A 439 2.41 10.24 24.54
CA GLU A 439 1.07 10.67 24.98
C GLU A 439 0.71 11.99 24.30
N ILE A 440 -0.10 11.90 23.24
CA ILE A 440 -0.60 13.06 22.50
C ILE A 440 -1.96 12.75 21.87
N GLU A 441 -2.85 13.74 21.89
CA GLU A 441 -4.07 13.70 21.08
C GLU A 441 -3.76 14.13 19.66
N LEU A 442 -4.28 13.40 18.68
CA LEU A 442 -3.99 13.68 17.30
C LEU A 442 -5.08 14.58 16.68
N GLY A 443 -4.64 15.67 16.08
CA GLY A 443 -5.46 16.57 15.29
C GLY A 443 -5.14 16.54 13.79
N PRO A 444 -5.88 17.34 12.99
CA PRO A 444 -5.69 17.45 11.54
C PRO A 444 -4.25 17.76 11.11
N GLU A 445 -3.52 18.57 11.87
CA GLU A 445 -2.12 18.92 11.61
C GLU A 445 -1.20 17.70 11.56
N HIS A 446 -1.40 16.73 12.45
CA HIS A 446 -0.63 15.48 12.46
C HIS A 446 -0.91 14.65 11.20
N LEU A 447 -2.17 14.62 10.75
CA LEU A 447 -2.55 13.97 9.49
C LEU A 447 -1.88 14.65 8.30
N TYR A 448 -1.87 15.98 8.25
CA TYR A 448 -1.29 16.70 7.11
C TYR A 448 0.22 16.51 7.01
N GLU A 449 0.94 16.50 8.13
CA GLU A 449 2.37 16.14 8.15
C GLU A 449 2.59 14.68 7.74
N PHE A 450 1.74 13.77 8.22
CA PHE A 450 1.77 12.37 7.81
C PHE A 450 1.59 12.21 6.30
N ILE A 451 0.60 12.88 5.70
CA ILE A 451 0.36 12.85 4.25
C ILE A 451 1.55 13.46 3.51
N ALA A 452 2.03 14.65 3.92
CA ALA A 452 3.14 15.35 3.28
C ALA A 452 4.42 14.50 3.20
N LEU A 453 4.72 13.76 4.28
CA LEU A 453 5.88 12.85 4.32
C LEU A 453 5.67 11.56 3.53
N ASN A 454 4.40 11.15 3.32
CA ASN A 454 4.04 9.93 2.61
C ASN A 454 3.66 10.12 1.13
N LEU A 455 3.73 11.36 0.63
CA LEU A 455 3.66 11.67 -0.80
C LEU A 455 4.69 10.85 -1.60
N GLY A 456 4.46 10.76 -2.92
CA GLY A 456 5.35 10.03 -3.82
C GLY A 456 6.81 10.47 -3.72
N GLU A 457 7.73 9.55 -4.00
CA GLU A 457 9.17 9.82 -3.96
C GLU A 457 9.58 11.03 -4.82
N ASN A 458 8.93 11.22 -5.97
CA ASN A 458 9.07 12.39 -6.82
C ASN A 458 8.64 13.69 -6.12
N TYR A 459 7.55 13.69 -5.35
CA TYR A 459 7.10 14.88 -4.61
C TYR A 459 8.08 15.27 -3.51
N LEU A 460 8.68 14.29 -2.83
CA LEU A 460 9.71 14.55 -1.81
C LEU A 460 10.97 15.18 -2.41
N GLN A 461 11.30 14.85 -3.67
CA GLN A 461 12.46 15.40 -4.37
C GLN A 461 12.19 16.77 -5.01
N LEU A 462 10.99 17.00 -5.53
CA LEU A 462 10.67 18.16 -6.35
C LEU A 462 10.08 19.34 -5.57
N PHE A 463 9.35 19.08 -4.47
CA PHE A 463 8.63 20.12 -3.72
C PHE A 463 9.25 20.38 -2.35
N SER A 464 9.16 21.62 -1.89
CA SER A 464 9.56 22.00 -0.52
C SER A 464 8.63 21.39 0.54
N ALA A 465 9.05 21.40 1.80
CA ALA A 465 8.21 20.92 2.91
C ALA A 465 6.87 21.67 2.98
N ASP A 466 6.89 23.00 2.80
CA ASP A 466 5.69 23.84 2.84
C ASP A 466 4.74 23.55 1.67
N GLN A 467 5.29 23.36 0.46
CA GLN A 467 4.50 22.97 -0.71
C GLN A 467 3.83 21.61 -0.51
N ARG A 468 4.56 20.63 0.03
CA ARG A 468 3.99 19.30 0.34
C ARG A 468 2.91 19.37 1.42
N LEU A 469 3.10 20.20 2.44
CA LEU A 469 2.09 20.41 3.47
C LEU A 469 0.83 21.10 2.91
N ALA A 470 0.99 22.04 1.99
CA ALA A 470 -0.13 22.65 1.28
C ALA A 470 -0.88 21.64 0.41
N LEU A 471 -0.16 20.75 -0.30
CA LEU A 471 -0.78 19.64 -1.04
C LEU A 471 -1.57 18.71 -0.13
N ALA A 472 -1.02 18.35 1.04
CA ALA A 472 -1.71 17.52 2.03
C ALA A 472 -3.02 18.16 2.53
N LYS A 473 -3.00 19.47 2.79
CA LYS A 473 -4.22 20.23 3.15
C LYS A 473 -5.20 20.32 1.97
N GLY A 474 -4.67 20.46 0.75
CA GLY A 474 -5.42 20.50 -0.50
C GLY A 474 -6.23 19.24 -0.79
N CYS A 475 -5.93 18.11 -0.14
CA CYS A 475 -6.75 16.89 -0.18
C CYS A 475 -8.11 17.04 0.53
N PHE A 476 -8.29 18.06 1.38
CA PHE A 476 -9.51 18.31 2.14
C PHE A 476 -9.96 19.78 1.99
N PRO A 477 -10.32 20.21 0.77
CA PRO A 477 -10.57 21.62 0.47
C PRO A 477 -11.86 22.15 1.10
N ARG A 478 -12.81 21.28 1.43
CA ARG A 478 -14.15 21.68 1.89
C ARG A 478 -14.29 21.67 3.42
N PRO A 479 -15.08 22.58 4.01
CA PRO A 479 -15.35 22.58 5.45
C PRO A 479 -15.88 21.25 5.99
N GLU A 480 -16.72 20.56 5.22
CA GLU A 480 -17.30 19.27 5.60
C GLU A 480 -16.23 18.16 5.68
N GLN A 481 -15.27 18.18 4.74
CA GLN A 481 -14.13 17.26 4.74
C GLN A 481 -13.15 17.58 5.86
N GLN A 482 -12.94 18.85 6.18
CA GLN A 482 -12.13 19.26 7.33
C GLN A 482 -12.76 18.82 8.65
N ALA A 483 -14.10 18.91 8.77
CA ALA A 483 -14.83 18.38 9.91
C ALA A 483 -14.71 16.85 10.00
N MET A 484 -14.81 16.14 8.86
CA MET A 484 -14.56 14.70 8.80
C MET A 484 -13.18 14.34 9.33
N VAL A 485 -12.13 15.03 8.85
CA VAL A 485 -10.76 14.84 9.33
C VAL A 485 -10.67 15.07 10.82
N ALA A 486 -11.18 16.19 11.33
CA ALA A 486 -11.13 16.50 12.75
C ALA A 486 -11.83 15.42 13.60
N HIS A 487 -13.02 14.97 13.19
CA HIS A 487 -13.74 13.93 13.90
C HIS A 487 -13.02 12.58 13.85
N ALA A 488 -12.53 12.15 12.68
CA ALA A 488 -11.79 10.89 12.54
C ALA A 488 -10.48 10.90 13.34
N MET A 489 -9.73 12.01 13.33
CA MET A 489 -8.51 12.16 14.11
C MET A 489 -8.78 12.23 15.61
N SER A 490 -9.95 12.74 16.04
CA SER A 490 -10.33 12.82 17.47
C SER A 490 -10.46 11.45 18.14
N PHE A 491 -10.60 10.40 17.34
CA PHE A 491 -10.63 9.02 17.77
C PHE A 491 -9.25 8.38 17.82
N LEU A 492 -8.19 9.03 17.34
CA LEU A 492 -6.83 8.50 17.33
C LEU A 492 -5.98 9.11 18.45
N SER A 493 -5.07 8.33 19.00
CA SER A 493 -4.07 8.81 19.95
C SER A 493 -2.68 8.30 19.57
N GLY A 494 -1.66 8.80 20.27
CA GLY A 494 -0.29 8.33 20.06
C GLY A 494 -0.15 6.81 20.18
N ILE A 495 -1.01 6.14 20.95
CA ILE A 495 -1.03 4.67 21.13
C ILE A 495 -1.32 3.91 19.84
N ASP A 496 -2.00 4.52 18.87
CA ASP A 496 -2.30 3.89 17.57
C ASP A 496 -1.08 3.92 16.64
N PHE A 497 -0.08 4.74 16.98
CA PHE A 497 1.19 4.88 16.27
C PHE A 497 2.36 4.19 16.99
N GLN A 498 2.08 3.55 18.12
CA GLN A 498 3.03 2.73 18.89
C GLN A 498 3.23 1.32 18.29
N VAL A 499 2.87 1.10 17.01
CA VAL A 499 2.97 -0.20 16.33
C VAL A 499 4.42 -0.54 15.92
N PHE A 500 5.40 0.01 16.63
CA PHE A 500 6.67 -0.68 16.68
C PHE A 500 6.39 -2.09 17.21
N MET A 501 6.64 -3.11 16.38
CA MET A 501 6.47 -4.53 16.75
C MET A 501 6.89 -4.83 18.20
N PRO A 502 8.00 -4.29 18.75
CA PRO A 502 8.35 -4.43 20.17
C PRO A 502 7.34 -3.92 21.20
N GLY A 503 6.61 -2.84 20.91
CA GLY A 503 5.66 -2.19 21.82
C GLY A 503 4.26 -2.79 21.81
N ARG A 504 3.69 -3.06 20.62
CA ARG A 504 2.31 -3.57 20.46
C ARG A 504 2.21 -5.08 20.18
N LEU A 505 3.23 -5.70 19.59
CA LEU A 505 3.26 -7.15 19.33
C LEU A 505 4.53 -7.76 19.91
N ASN A 506 4.66 -7.69 21.24
CA ASN A 506 5.74 -8.36 21.93
C ASN A 506 5.61 -9.87 21.73
N LEU A 507 6.56 -10.45 21.00
CA LEU A 507 6.53 -11.86 20.64
C LEU A 507 6.62 -12.80 21.85
N ALA A 508 7.05 -12.30 23.01
CA ALA A 508 6.98 -13.05 24.27
C ALA A 508 5.53 -13.33 24.69
N TRP A 509 4.57 -12.47 24.32
CA TRP A 509 3.14 -12.67 24.60
C TRP A 509 2.51 -13.82 23.79
N LEU A 510 3.25 -14.37 22.82
CA LEU A 510 2.83 -15.55 22.07
C LEU A 510 3.06 -16.86 22.83
N GLY A 511 3.65 -16.82 24.03
CA GLY A 511 4.02 -18.02 24.79
C GLY A 511 2.86 -18.97 25.10
N ASP A 512 1.64 -18.43 25.25
CA ASP A 512 0.43 -19.21 25.54
C ASP A 512 -0.37 -19.61 24.29
N LYS A 513 0.10 -19.22 23.11
CA LYS A 513 -0.54 -19.47 21.81
C LYS A 513 0.23 -20.48 20.99
N ASN A 514 -0.44 -21.09 20.02
CA ASN A 514 0.26 -21.90 19.02
C ASN A 514 1.11 -20.96 18.14
N PRO A 515 2.37 -21.33 17.87
CA PRO A 515 3.26 -20.45 17.15
C PRO A 515 2.74 -20.23 15.71
N PRO A 516 2.83 -19.00 15.18
CA PRO A 516 2.49 -18.70 13.79
C PRO A 516 3.39 -19.47 12.83
N ALA A 517 2.94 -19.76 11.61
CA ALA A 517 3.80 -20.46 10.65
C ALA A 517 5.07 -19.65 10.35
N GLU A 518 6.21 -20.35 10.29
CA GLU A 518 7.52 -19.71 10.08
C GLU A 518 7.56 -18.83 8.82
N ASP A 519 6.93 -19.29 7.72
CA ASP A 519 6.90 -18.54 6.46
C ASP A 519 6.04 -17.26 6.53
N ASP A 520 4.99 -17.24 7.35
CA ASP A 520 4.14 -16.06 7.54
C ASP A 520 4.90 -14.98 8.34
N LEU A 521 5.59 -15.38 9.41
CA LEU A 521 6.46 -14.48 10.17
C LEU A 521 7.60 -13.93 9.33
N ILE A 522 8.19 -14.75 8.45
CA ILE A 522 9.19 -14.29 7.48
C ILE A 522 8.60 -13.22 6.56
N ALA A 523 7.36 -13.39 6.09
CA ALA A 523 6.72 -12.42 5.21
C ALA A 523 6.42 -11.09 5.93
N ILE A 524 5.86 -11.17 7.15
CA ILE A 524 5.56 -10.01 8.00
C ILE A 524 6.85 -9.25 8.36
N ALA A 525 7.85 -9.94 8.90
CA ALA A 525 9.12 -9.32 9.29
C ALA A 525 9.79 -8.62 8.11
N ARG A 526 9.80 -9.27 6.93
CA ARG A 526 10.35 -8.67 5.70
C ARG A 526 9.59 -7.42 5.28
N ASP A 527 8.26 -7.49 5.17
CA ASP A 527 7.45 -6.40 4.67
C ASP A 527 7.50 -5.20 5.63
N TYR A 528 7.47 -5.45 6.93
CA TYR A 528 7.60 -4.40 7.94
C TYR A 528 9.00 -3.78 7.95
N SER A 529 10.08 -4.58 7.89
CA SER A 529 11.45 -4.08 7.72
C SER A 529 11.58 -3.16 6.51
N ARG A 530 10.95 -3.52 5.38
CA ARG A 530 10.94 -2.68 4.16
C ARG A 530 10.18 -1.38 4.35
N MET A 531 9.05 -1.38 5.05
CA MET A 531 8.32 -0.15 5.42
C MET A 531 9.19 0.76 6.28
N LEU A 532 9.93 0.22 7.25
CA LEU A 532 10.86 1.01 8.06
C LEU A 532 12.04 1.55 7.23
N VAL A 533 12.57 0.78 6.26
CA VAL A 533 13.62 1.27 5.33
C VAL A 533 13.08 2.44 4.50
N LEU A 534 11.90 2.27 3.91
CA LEU A 534 11.22 3.31 3.15
C LEU A 534 11.00 4.57 4.00
N TYR A 535 10.52 4.41 5.24
CA TYR A 535 10.28 5.52 6.14
C TYR A 535 11.57 6.31 6.45
N ARG A 536 12.68 5.62 6.75
CA ARG A 536 13.99 6.27 6.94
C ARG A 536 14.45 7.05 5.71
N GLN A 537 14.24 6.48 4.53
CA GLN A 537 14.60 7.14 3.27
C GLN A 537 13.77 8.40 3.06
N ARG A 538 12.45 8.36 3.36
CA ARG A 538 11.56 9.53 3.30
C ARG A 538 11.97 10.63 4.27
N ILE A 539 12.32 10.28 5.50
CA ILE A 539 12.83 11.25 6.48
C ILE A 539 14.11 11.95 5.96
N VAL A 540 15.01 11.23 5.31
CA VAL A 540 16.23 11.86 4.73
C VAL A 540 15.89 12.74 3.54
N MET A 541 14.93 12.34 2.70
CA MET A 541 14.49 13.13 1.55
C MET A 541 13.66 14.35 1.94
N GLU A 542 13.02 14.33 3.11
CA GLU A 542 12.28 15.46 3.66
C GLU A 542 13.19 16.69 3.84
N ASP A 543 14.41 16.47 4.35
CA ASP A 543 15.43 17.50 4.58
C ASP A 543 16.86 16.97 4.35
N PRO A 544 17.30 16.89 3.08
CA PRO A 544 18.65 16.43 2.75
C PRO A 544 19.76 17.36 3.28
N GLY A 545 19.42 18.61 3.60
CA GLY A 545 20.35 19.60 4.18
C GLY A 545 20.71 19.22 5.61
N ALA A 546 19.72 19.00 6.47
CA ALA A 546 19.92 18.63 7.86
C ALA A 546 20.73 17.31 8.02
N TYR A 547 20.56 16.35 7.12
CA TYR A 547 21.33 15.11 7.18
C TYR A 547 22.78 15.24 6.69
N ARG A 548 23.06 16.22 5.83
CA ARG A 548 24.44 16.55 5.38
C ARG A 548 25.16 17.49 6.33
N ALA A 549 24.44 18.31 7.09
CA ALA A 549 25.02 19.27 8.02
C ALA A 549 25.70 18.57 9.22
N ASP A 550 26.86 19.07 9.60
CA ASP A 550 27.53 18.68 10.84
C ASP A 550 26.89 19.38 12.05
N LEU A 551 26.99 18.76 13.22
CA LEU A 551 26.51 19.36 14.46
C LEU A 551 27.57 20.32 15.02
N ASP A 552 27.30 21.63 14.95
CA ASP A 552 28.10 22.63 15.65
C ASP A 552 27.61 22.75 17.10
N HIS A 553 28.25 22.00 18.01
CA HIS A 553 27.93 22.04 19.43
C HIS A 553 28.17 23.42 20.09
N GLY A 554 28.89 24.34 19.43
CA GLY A 554 29.01 25.74 19.85
C GLY A 554 27.70 26.52 19.74
N GLN A 555 26.73 26.02 18.98
CA GLN A 555 25.37 26.58 18.84
C GLN A 555 24.35 25.89 19.75
N SER A 556 24.80 25.09 20.72
CA SER A 556 23.89 24.46 21.67
C SER A 556 23.01 25.49 22.39
N GLY A 557 21.70 25.27 22.37
CA GLY A 557 20.69 26.18 22.92
C GLY A 557 20.00 27.09 21.90
N THR A 558 20.43 27.12 20.64
CA THR A 558 19.68 27.81 19.58
C THR A 558 18.57 26.94 19.01
N ASP A 559 17.54 27.57 18.42
CA ASP A 559 16.45 26.86 17.76
C ASP A 559 16.92 26.16 16.48
N GLU A 560 17.89 26.73 15.77
CA GLU A 560 18.50 26.10 14.59
C GLU A 560 19.21 24.79 14.96
N PHE A 561 20.02 24.81 16.02
CA PHE A 561 20.70 23.61 16.52
C PHE A 561 19.70 22.57 17.00
N PHE A 562 18.69 22.98 17.76
CA PHE A 562 17.64 22.07 18.23
C PHE A 562 16.86 21.45 17.07
N ASN A 563 16.49 22.22 16.05
CA ASN A 563 15.81 21.72 14.86
C ASN A 563 16.67 20.71 14.09
N LEU A 564 17.97 20.97 13.95
CA LEU A 564 18.90 20.03 13.33
C LEU A 564 19.00 18.71 14.11
N ILE A 565 19.11 18.78 15.45
CA ILE A 565 19.09 17.62 16.34
C ILE A 565 17.77 16.85 16.21
N ARG A 566 16.63 17.56 16.24
CA ARG A 566 15.29 16.99 16.10
C ARG A 566 15.17 16.22 14.79
N GLN A 567 15.65 16.78 13.67
CA GLN A 567 15.68 16.07 12.39
C GLN A 567 16.54 14.82 12.46
N LYS A 568 17.80 14.91 12.89
CA LYS A 568 18.71 13.74 12.99
C LYS A 568 18.12 12.64 13.90
N HIS A 569 17.47 13.02 14.99
CA HIS A 569 16.80 12.10 15.91
C HIS A 569 15.61 11.36 15.29
N LYS A 570 14.86 11.96 14.35
CA LYS A 570 13.77 11.27 13.63
C LYS A 570 14.24 9.95 13.02
N ARG A 571 15.30 10.00 12.21
CA ARG A 571 15.86 8.81 11.55
C ARG A 571 16.52 7.86 12.54
N GLN A 572 17.25 8.39 13.52
CA GLN A 572 17.95 7.56 14.50
C GLN A 572 16.97 6.72 15.32
N PHE A 573 15.84 7.30 15.73
CA PHE A 573 14.79 6.60 16.46
C PHE A 573 14.29 5.37 15.69
N VAL A 574 13.95 5.55 14.40
CA VAL A 574 13.46 4.46 13.53
C VAL A 574 14.51 3.35 13.38
N ILE A 575 15.81 3.68 13.28
CA ILE A 575 16.88 2.67 13.23
C ILE A 575 16.96 1.88 14.53
N THR A 576 16.89 2.56 15.67
CA THR A 576 16.92 1.93 16.99
C THR A 576 15.75 0.95 17.14
N MET A 577 14.54 1.37 16.78
CA MET A 577 13.35 0.53 16.84
C MET A 577 13.41 -0.67 15.90
N HIS A 578 13.92 -0.47 14.68
CA HIS A 578 14.11 -1.57 13.74
C HIS A 578 15.09 -2.61 14.29
N ARG A 579 16.21 -2.20 14.92
CA ARG A 579 17.13 -3.17 15.57
C ARG A 579 16.48 -3.91 16.72
N ALA A 580 15.74 -3.20 17.59
CA ALA A 580 15.07 -3.79 18.73
C ALA A 580 14.14 -4.93 18.28
N MET A 581 13.29 -4.64 17.28
CA MET A 581 12.42 -5.64 16.67
C MET A 581 13.18 -6.85 16.11
N LEU A 582 14.23 -6.63 15.32
CA LEU A 582 14.99 -7.74 14.72
C LEU A 582 15.63 -8.62 15.80
N ASN A 583 16.14 -8.03 16.88
CA ASN A 583 16.71 -8.77 18.01
C ASN A 583 15.65 -9.60 18.74
N GLU A 584 14.46 -9.04 18.96
CA GLU A 584 13.34 -9.79 19.57
C GLU A 584 12.88 -10.95 18.70
N LEU A 585 12.77 -10.75 17.39
CA LEU A 585 12.46 -11.81 16.43
C LEU A 585 13.53 -12.92 16.42
N ILE A 586 14.81 -12.58 16.53
CA ILE A 586 15.91 -13.55 16.66
C ILE A 586 15.76 -14.37 17.94
N GLY A 587 15.45 -13.70 19.06
CA GLY A 587 15.19 -14.34 20.34
C GLY A 587 14.02 -15.31 20.27
N TYR A 588 12.87 -14.83 19.78
CA TYR A 588 11.66 -15.63 19.58
C TYR A 588 11.92 -16.84 18.67
N ALA A 589 12.52 -16.63 17.50
CA ALA A 589 12.84 -17.70 16.56
C ALA A 589 13.76 -18.76 17.17
N GLY A 590 14.69 -18.35 18.05
CA GLY A 590 15.49 -19.27 18.85
C GLY A 590 14.67 -20.11 19.81
N THR A 591 13.71 -19.50 20.52
CA THR A 591 12.82 -20.16 21.48
C THR A 591 11.91 -21.20 20.82
N VAL A 592 11.32 -20.88 19.66
CA VAL A 592 10.37 -21.78 18.97
C VAL A 592 11.02 -22.72 17.94
N GLY A 593 12.33 -22.59 17.71
CA GLY A 593 13.08 -23.46 16.79
C GLY A 593 12.98 -23.09 15.30
N TYR A 594 12.66 -21.84 14.97
CA TYR A 594 12.51 -21.35 13.59
C TYR A 594 13.85 -20.92 12.98
N VAL A 595 14.57 -21.89 12.42
CA VAL A 595 15.91 -21.72 11.86
C VAL A 595 15.93 -20.77 10.65
N LYS A 596 14.95 -20.87 9.75
CA LYS A 596 14.92 -20.02 8.53
C LYS A 596 14.57 -18.59 8.87
N LEU A 597 13.62 -18.38 9.78
CA LEU A 597 13.27 -17.04 10.27
C LEU A 597 14.51 -16.40 10.91
N LYS A 598 15.14 -17.08 11.86
CA LYS A 598 16.35 -16.59 12.54
C LYS A 598 17.44 -16.18 11.54
N ALA A 599 17.78 -17.07 10.60
CA ALA A 599 18.83 -16.81 9.62
C ALA A 599 18.52 -15.58 8.73
N LYS A 600 17.26 -15.41 8.31
CA LYS A 600 16.83 -14.25 7.51
C LYS A 600 16.90 -12.95 8.31
N VAL A 601 16.41 -12.96 9.55
CA VAL A 601 16.39 -11.77 10.42
C VAL A 601 17.81 -11.35 10.80
N GLU A 602 18.71 -12.31 11.07
CA GLU A 602 20.13 -12.02 11.31
C GLU A 602 20.82 -11.42 10.08
N ASP A 603 20.49 -11.88 8.87
CA ASP A 603 21.01 -11.30 7.62
C ASP A 603 20.49 -9.87 7.40
N THR A 604 19.20 -9.63 7.62
CA THR A 604 18.61 -8.28 7.59
C THR A 604 19.28 -7.36 8.61
N LEU A 605 19.49 -7.81 9.84
CA LEU A 605 20.16 -7.02 10.89
C LEU A 605 21.59 -6.63 10.49
N LYS A 606 22.35 -7.54 9.87
CA LYS A 606 23.71 -7.26 9.37
C LYS A 606 23.74 -6.23 8.24
N ARG A 607 22.68 -6.18 7.43
CA ARG A 607 22.57 -5.29 6.26
C ARG A 607 21.83 -3.98 6.54
N LEU A 608 21.19 -3.86 7.70
CA LEU A 608 20.27 -2.78 8.06
C LEU A 608 20.77 -1.35 7.74
N SER A 609 22.07 -1.08 7.91
CA SER A 609 22.65 0.25 7.64
C SER A 609 22.86 0.54 6.15
N LYS A 610 22.84 -0.48 5.29
CA LYS A 610 23.10 -0.42 3.85
C LYS A 610 21.86 -0.62 2.99
N GLU A 611 20.74 -1.04 3.60
CA GLU A 611 19.49 -1.23 2.87
C GLU A 611 18.89 0.10 2.42
N ALA A 612 18.54 0.18 1.14
CA ALA A 612 17.81 1.28 0.52
C ALA A 612 16.79 0.73 -0.47
N VAL A 613 15.68 1.44 -0.65
CA VAL A 613 14.69 1.11 -1.68
C VAL A 613 15.13 1.81 -2.97
N PRO A 614 15.23 1.09 -4.11
CA PRO A 614 15.61 1.72 -5.38
C PRO A 614 14.64 2.84 -5.75
N MET A 615 15.21 3.96 -6.19
CA MET A 615 14.47 5.14 -6.61
C MET A 615 14.24 5.11 -8.13
N PRO A 616 13.11 5.62 -8.62
CA PRO A 616 12.94 5.86 -10.04
C PRO A 616 14.10 6.70 -10.60
N LYS A 617 14.71 6.24 -11.69
CA LYS A 617 15.82 6.96 -12.35
C LYS A 617 15.25 7.98 -13.35
N PRO A 618 15.86 9.16 -13.51
CA PRO A 618 15.56 10.04 -14.62
C PRO A 618 15.99 9.42 -15.95
N ILE A 619 15.61 10.04 -17.07
CA ILE A 619 16.22 9.74 -18.36
C ILE A 619 17.67 10.27 -18.32
N PRO A 620 18.69 9.48 -18.72
CA PRO A 620 20.07 9.94 -18.71
C PRO A 620 20.29 11.20 -19.56
N ASP A 621 21.08 12.15 -19.05
CA ASP A 621 21.32 13.46 -19.70
C ASP A 621 21.83 13.32 -21.15
N TYR A 622 22.69 12.33 -21.42
CA TYR A 622 23.24 12.08 -22.76
C TYR A 622 22.20 11.61 -23.79
N ILE A 623 21.01 11.16 -23.34
CA ILE A 623 19.87 10.84 -24.22
C ILE A 623 19.02 12.10 -24.48
N LEU A 624 19.02 13.04 -23.53
CA LEU A 624 18.29 14.31 -23.59
C LEU A 624 19.08 15.44 -24.27
N GLU A 625 20.38 15.27 -24.52
CA GLU A 625 21.23 16.28 -25.17
C GLU A 625 20.58 16.83 -26.45
N GLY A 626 20.36 18.15 -26.49
CA GLY A 626 19.74 18.85 -27.62
C GLY A 626 18.21 18.83 -27.66
N ARG A 627 17.55 18.36 -26.60
CA ARG A 627 16.08 18.32 -26.48
C ARG A 627 15.57 19.28 -25.39
N ASP A 628 14.36 19.78 -25.56
CA ASP A 628 13.70 20.64 -24.57
C ASP A 628 13.33 19.83 -23.33
N SER A 629 13.77 20.30 -22.16
CA SER A 629 13.32 19.76 -20.87
C SER A 629 12.04 20.49 -20.44
N PRO A 630 11.07 19.82 -19.79
CA PRO A 630 9.94 20.50 -19.21
C PRO A 630 10.43 21.51 -18.16
N GLU A 631 9.91 22.74 -18.21
CA GLU A 631 10.24 23.76 -17.22
C GLU A 631 9.77 23.31 -15.82
N SER A 632 10.60 23.57 -14.81
CA SER A 632 10.19 23.43 -13.41
C SER A 632 9.01 24.34 -13.11
N PHE A 633 8.01 23.85 -12.35
CA PHE A 633 6.88 24.66 -11.90
C PHE A 633 7.35 25.95 -11.24
N ALA A 634 6.85 27.09 -11.72
CA ALA A 634 7.24 28.43 -11.28
C ALA A 634 6.08 29.24 -10.66
N GLY A 635 4.89 28.65 -10.51
CA GLY A 635 3.74 29.29 -9.87
C GLY A 635 3.84 29.35 -8.35
N ASP A 636 2.85 29.94 -7.70
CA ASP A 636 2.76 29.91 -6.24
C ASP A 636 2.22 28.57 -5.72
N THR A 637 2.21 28.39 -4.40
CA THR A 637 1.76 27.16 -3.76
C THR A 637 0.26 26.89 -3.96
N GLU A 638 -0.57 27.92 -4.14
CA GLU A 638 -2.01 27.73 -4.37
C GLU A 638 -2.28 27.24 -5.80
N ASP A 639 -1.58 27.83 -6.77
CA ASP A 639 -1.61 27.39 -8.17
C ASP A 639 -1.07 25.95 -8.30
N LEU A 640 -0.02 25.59 -7.56
CA LEU A 640 0.51 24.22 -7.50
C LEU A 640 -0.56 23.21 -7.04
N VAL A 641 -1.25 23.55 -5.95
CA VAL A 641 -2.33 22.69 -5.41
C VAL A 641 -3.44 22.55 -6.45
N ARG A 642 -3.84 23.64 -7.12
CA ARG A 642 -4.87 23.62 -8.16
C ARG A 642 -4.47 22.80 -9.38
N GLU A 643 -3.21 22.85 -9.79
CA GLU A 643 -2.69 22.07 -10.91
C GLU A 643 -2.60 20.57 -10.62
N ILE A 644 -2.18 20.20 -9.40
CA ILE A 644 -2.05 18.79 -8.99
C ILE A 644 -3.42 18.16 -8.70
N MET A 645 -4.27 18.88 -7.97
CA MET A 645 -5.57 18.36 -7.53
C MET A 645 -6.68 18.57 -8.57
N GLY A 646 -6.40 19.36 -9.62
CA GLY A 646 -7.35 19.78 -10.64
C GLY A 646 -8.26 20.92 -10.18
N SER A 647 -8.70 21.75 -11.14
CA SER A 647 -9.72 22.80 -10.94
C SER A 647 -11.12 22.25 -10.61
N GLY A 648 -11.27 20.93 -10.63
CA GLY A 648 -12.51 20.17 -10.42
C GLY A 648 -12.54 19.31 -9.16
N SER A 649 -11.81 19.67 -8.09
CA SER A 649 -11.95 19.05 -6.75
C SER A 649 -13.38 19.09 -6.17
N ASN A 650 -14.34 19.56 -6.97
CA ASN A 650 -15.75 19.48 -6.67
C ASN A 650 -16.39 18.11 -6.91
N ASP A 651 -15.87 17.23 -7.77
CA ASP A 651 -16.62 16.04 -8.21
C ASP A 651 -15.94 14.67 -8.04
N LEU A 652 -14.70 14.60 -7.52
CA LEU A 652 -14.00 13.32 -7.31
C LEU A 652 -13.28 13.26 -5.95
N VAL A 653 -14.03 12.93 -4.91
CA VAL A 653 -13.72 12.01 -3.79
C VAL A 653 -15.04 11.49 -3.27
#